data_AF-A0A0S8FZ45-F1
#
_entry.id   AF-A0A0S8FZ45-F1
#
_cell.length_a   1.000
_cell.length_b   1.000
_cell.length_c   1.000
_cell.angle_alpha   90.00
_cell.angle_beta   90.00
_cell.angle_gamma   90.00
#
_symmetry.space_group_name_H-M   'P 1'
#
loop_
_entity.id
_entity.type
_entity.pdbx_description
1 polymer ?
#
loop_
_entity_poly.entity_id
_entity_poly.type
_entity_poly.pdbx_seq_one_letter_code
_entity_poly.pdbx_strand_id
1 'polypeptide(L)'
;MCEGQPERQGHLEPWASDTHPTDVPGRHVEEISTGRHEYTVTQGGTMDGQNCCSPMSVGMNMEGALEQTWESNRLVRMANVGETDVLNPWLSNGRNLFRTVDEIVNAAITPGMSDSEKAKAIWFQDCRYHYHFVADNAELSDPVRVFNVYGCYLCGANGTHLAGLWRHAGLKVSPSAGTIGHTTVRVFFDGRWHNLDGDQHALFLLRDNETVADDQDLVRDHDLIKRAHTMGILLGDYRRLDESFAAYFAHEGEVSGERNCRQGTTMNMTLRPGEALVWRWGHLSPPKLRGREKANYPNMICNGLWEYRPDFSQDLWRKGAVSVENVESGPDGLFAREGREGTIVWSVSSPYVLVGGSLETEADGAQFALSFGGESWQEVGGTSLDAFFPATGQSPRHSYLLRCRLSGAARLKRLAIINDLQMAPLVLPGMAVGENAFTYTDETDGARAVRITHEWVERSTSRPPQASSGPVFPADGGETDGTAIVFRWDEAEDADGDRIADYHFELSDRPDMLWPLSTNFYRLISRTKDKGKPQYTLPRAGLLTPDRKYYWHVRAEDGKGVWGPWSRTWSFTARGPAYPLDVTVGYDKDKRLGILRWRPNPVGRRPVGYRVYGSDEKGFSVSDEPYAVVVGASKELTSPFPANFIAETTATELAVLGMEVDLPAANKAYYRVVAVDAQGNRSGPSDYAAVQRPFIYTAPVVRARAGEEYRYQVCATRSLGDLRDRMVDGSPTASFWDVERPLYTLAEGPAWLRIDEATGLLSGTPDAAGTADVAVTVTIDQEVRELDLDLAGWGQERVTGTRVERVGSDTQRFTIEVGK
;
A
#
# COMPACT_ATOMS: atom_id res chain seq x y z
N MET A 1 -55.71 7.60 14.69
CA MET A 1 -55.62 6.35 13.91
C MET A 1 -54.20 6.24 13.42
N CYS A 2 -53.56 5.10 13.68
CA CYS A 2 -52.12 4.89 13.60
C CYS A 2 -51.51 5.47 12.32
N GLU A 3 -50.60 6.43 12.49
CA GLU A 3 -49.60 6.75 11.47
C GLU A 3 -48.84 5.45 11.19
N GLY A 4 -49.05 4.91 9.98
CA GLY A 4 -48.26 3.79 9.50
C GLY A 4 -46.80 4.22 9.53
N GLN A 5 -46.02 3.53 10.38
CA GLN A 5 -44.57 3.52 10.24
C GLN A 5 -44.25 3.31 8.76
N PRO A 6 -43.36 4.11 8.15
CA PRO A 6 -42.78 3.68 6.88
C PRO A 6 -42.21 2.29 7.14
N GLU A 7 -42.57 1.31 6.32
CA GLU A 7 -41.90 0.02 6.31
C GLU A 7 -40.40 0.27 6.46
N ARG A 8 -39.74 -0.39 7.42
CA ARG A 8 -38.29 -0.35 7.62
C ARG A 8 -37.62 -0.51 6.25
N GLN A 9 -37.27 0.58 5.57
CA GLN A 9 -36.44 0.54 4.37
C GLN A 9 -35.11 -0.03 4.88
N GLY A 10 -34.93 -1.33 4.64
CA GLY A 10 -34.21 -2.23 5.53
C GLY A 10 -32.81 -1.75 5.87
N HIS A 11 -32.41 -1.94 7.13
CA HIS A 11 -31.01 -1.98 7.48
C HIS A 11 -30.26 -2.88 6.50
N LEU A 12 -28.98 -2.58 6.25
CA LEU A 12 -28.20 -3.23 5.22
C LEU A 12 -27.33 -4.36 5.76
N GLU A 13 -27.06 -5.36 4.93
CA GLU A 13 -26.15 -6.45 5.29
C GLU A 13 -24.70 -5.93 5.44
N PRO A 14 -23.88 -6.54 6.29
CA PRO A 14 -24.23 -7.62 7.23
C PRO A 14 -24.91 -7.13 8.53
N TRP A 15 -24.97 -5.83 8.76
CA TRP A 15 -25.38 -5.24 10.06
C TRP A 15 -26.88 -5.35 10.35
N ALA A 16 -27.69 -5.60 9.33
CA ALA A 16 -29.11 -5.90 9.45
C ALA A 16 -29.36 -7.26 10.10
N SER A 17 -28.56 -8.25 9.71
CA SER A 17 -28.68 -9.64 10.18
C SER A 17 -27.86 -9.89 11.45
N ASP A 18 -26.80 -9.13 11.68
CA ASP A 18 -26.01 -9.16 12.91
C ASP A 18 -26.72 -8.40 14.05
N THR A 19 -27.64 -9.10 14.71
CA THR A 19 -28.43 -8.58 15.83
C THR A 19 -28.18 -9.38 17.10
N HIS A 20 -28.30 -8.71 18.25
CA HIS A 20 -28.25 -9.33 19.57
C HIS A 20 -29.52 -8.96 20.38
N PRO A 21 -30.04 -9.85 21.25
CA PRO A 21 -31.25 -9.56 22.04
C PRO A 21 -31.16 -8.33 22.96
N THR A 22 -29.95 -7.85 23.25
CA THR A 22 -29.70 -6.66 24.07
C THR A 22 -29.48 -5.39 23.26
N ASP A 23 -29.58 -5.48 21.92
CA ASP A 23 -29.40 -4.31 21.05
C ASP A 23 -30.51 -3.29 21.32
N VAL A 24 -30.12 -2.04 21.55
CA VAL A 24 -31.05 -0.93 21.79
C VAL A 24 -30.98 0.03 20.60
N PRO A 25 -32.08 0.24 19.84
CA PRO A 25 -32.08 1.22 18.76
C PRO A 25 -32.05 2.64 19.32
N GLY A 26 -31.20 3.49 18.74
CA GLY A 26 -31.10 4.92 19.03
C GLY A 26 -31.53 5.76 17.84
N ARG A 27 -32.07 6.95 18.11
CA ARG A 27 -32.49 7.91 17.09
C ARG A 27 -32.34 9.34 17.58
N HIS A 28 -31.79 10.21 16.74
CA HIS A 28 -31.68 11.66 16.97
C HIS A 28 -32.21 12.42 15.76
N VAL A 29 -32.92 13.53 16.00
CA VAL A 29 -33.38 14.43 14.93
C VAL A 29 -32.94 15.84 15.26
N GLU A 30 -32.26 16.46 14.30
CA GLU A 30 -31.83 17.85 14.37
C GLU A 30 -32.55 18.66 13.28
N GLU A 31 -33.17 19.77 13.67
CA GLU A 31 -33.81 20.72 12.75
C GLU A 31 -32.92 21.96 12.61
N ILE A 32 -32.55 22.29 11.38
CA ILE A 32 -31.53 23.29 11.08
C ILE A 32 -32.10 24.39 10.20
N SER A 33 -31.90 25.63 10.64
CA SER A 33 -32.31 26.85 9.91
C SER A 33 -31.16 27.83 9.70
N THR A 34 -29.92 27.45 10.01
CA THR A 34 -28.70 28.30 9.91
C THR A 34 -27.67 27.66 9.00
N GLY A 35 -26.87 28.49 8.31
CA GLY A 35 -25.84 28.02 7.37
C GLY A 35 -24.65 27.31 8.00
N ARG A 36 -24.48 27.45 9.32
CA ARG A 36 -23.60 26.62 10.15
C ARG A 36 -24.38 26.26 11.41
N HIS A 37 -24.35 24.99 11.79
CA HIS A 37 -25.04 24.49 12.97
C HIS A 37 -24.22 23.37 13.63
N GLU A 38 -24.00 23.47 14.94
CA GLU A 38 -23.21 22.51 15.71
C GLU A 38 -24.09 21.86 16.76
N TYR A 39 -23.99 20.54 16.89
CA TYR A 39 -24.77 19.75 17.84
C TYR A 39 -24.02 18.48 18.24
N THR A 40 -24.48 17.83 19.31
CA THR A 40 -23.87 16.61 19.85
C THR A 40 -24.91 15.51 19.94
N VAL A 41 -24.50 14.28 19.62
CA VAL A 41 -25.28 13.06 19.83
C VAL A 41 -24.48 12.12 20.73
N THR A 42 -25.10 11.61 21.79
CA THR A 42 -24.47 10.63 22.68
C THR A 42 -24.93 9.23 22.28
N GLN A 43 -23.99 8.39 21.88
CA GLN A 43 -24.21 6.95 21.68
C GLN A 43 -23.81 6.21 22.97
N GLY A 44 -24.74 5.44 23.53
CA GLY A 44 -24.48 4.52 24.63
C GLY A 44 -23.82 3.21 24.19
N GLY A 45 -23.82 2.24 25.09
CA GLY A 45 -23.19 0.94 24.86
C GLY A 45 -21.67 0.93 25.09
N THR A 46 -21.02 -0.14 24.66
CA THR A 46 -19.57 -0.36 24.83
C THR A 46 -18.89 -0.84 23.54
N MET A 47 -19.66 -1.11 22.50
CA MET A 47 -19.19 -1.48 21.16
C MET A 47 -19.64 -0.42 20.15
N ASP A 48 -18.89 -0.24 19.08
CA ASP A 48 -19.22 0.60 17.92
C ASP A 48 -18.43 0.15 16.66
N GLY A 49 -18.69 0.80 15.53
CA GLY A 49 -17.96 0.51 14.29
C GLY A 49 -16.47 0.85 14.32
N GLN A 50 -15.98 1.68 15.25
CA GLN A 50 -14.56 2.03 15.33
C GLN A 50 -13.77 1.06 16.21
N ASN A 51 -14.32 0.66 17.36
CA ASN A 51 -13.67 -0.28 18.26
C ASN A 51 -13.90 -1.74 17.83
N CYS A 52 -14.81 -2.02 16.90
CA CYS A 52 -14.97 -3.35 16.28
C CYS A 52 -14.27 -3.47 14.92
N CYS A 53 -13.26 -2.64 14.66
CA CYS A 53 -12.59 -2.50 13.37
C CYS A 53 -11.07 -2.64 13.50
N SER A 54 -10.49 -3.56 12.73
CA SER A 54 -9.04 -3.67 12.59
C SER A 54 -8.46 -2.44 11.87
N PRO A 55 -7.14 -2.20 11.93
CA PRO A 55 -6.50 -1.30 10.98
C PRO A 55 -6.70 -1.79 9.53
N MET A 56 -6.72 -0.84 8.58
CA MET A 56 -6.74 -1.12 7.14
C MET A 56 -5.45 -1.83 6.70
N SER A 57 -5.58 -2.74 5.75
CA SER A 57 -4.48 -3.45 5.08
C SER A 57 -4.65 -3.39 3.56
N VAL A 58 -3.68 -3.95 2.84
CA VAL A 58 -3.59 -3.87 1.38
C VAL A 58 -4.75 -4.57 0.67
N GLY A 59 -5.37 -5.61 1.23
CA GLY A 59 -6.51 -6.27 0.57
C GLY A 59 -6.15 -7.06 -0.71
N MET A 60 -4.89 -7.43 -0.93
CA MET A 60 -4.48 -8.31 -2.05
C MET A 60 -4.42 -9.78 -1.69
N ASN A 61 -4.25 -10.08 -0.40
CA ASN A 61 -3.97 -11.41 0.10
C ASN A 61 -5.22 -12.03 0.74
N MET A 62 -5.10 -13.29 1.18
CA MET A 62 -6.23 -14.04 1.74
C MET A 62 -6.79 -13.43 3.03
N GLU A 63 -6.02 -12.58 3.70
CA GLU A 63 -6.34 -11.94 4.98
C GLU A 63 -7.29 -10.74 4.83
N GLY A 64 -7.53 -10.25 3.60
CA GLY A 64 -8.50 -9.20 3.32
C GLY A 64 -8.00 -7.77 3.55
N ALA A 65 -8.90 -6.80 3.36
CA ALA A 65 -8.61 -5.36 3.47
C ALA A 65 -8.82 -4.83 4.90
N LEU A 66 -9.82 -5.35 5.60
CA LEU A 66 -10.28 -4.89 6.91
C LEU A 66 -11.06 -6.00 7.59
N GLU A 67 -10.87 -6.19 8.89
CA GLU A 67 -11.72 -7.05 9.71
C GLU A 67 -12.67 -6.15 10.51
N GLN A 68 -13.98 -6.33 10.30
CA GLN A 68 -15.05 -5.60 10.99
C GLN A 68 -15.98 -6.60 11.66
N THR A 69 -15.96 -6.68 12.98
CA THR A 69 -16.77 -7.64 13.74
C THR A 69 -18.18 -7.14 14.01
N TRP A 70 -18.39 -5.83 14.07
CA TRP A 70 -19.71 -5.21 14.25
C TRP A 70 -19.71 -3.72 13.88
N GLU A 71 -20.88 -3.15 13.60
CA GLU A 71 -21.07 -1.71 13.32
C GLU A 71 -22.33 -1.22 14.05
N SER A 72 -22.27 -0.06 14.69
CA SER A 72 -23.40 0.56 15.41
C SER A 72 -24.25 1.47 14.52
N ASN A 73 -23.61 2.19 13.60
CA ASN A 73 -24.28 3.14 12.72
C ASN A 73 -25.23 2.41 11.76
N ARG A 74 -26.42 2.95 11.53
CA ARG A 74 -27.37 2.38 10.55
C ARG A 74 -27.58 3.35 9.41
N LEU A 75 -27.98 4.58 9.72
CA LEU A 75 -28.08 5.63 8.72
C LEU A 75 -27.96 7.04 9.31
N VAL A 76 -27.58 7.96 8.43
CA VAL A 76 -27.76 9.40 8.64
C VAL A 76 -28.46 9.97 7.40
N ARG A 77 -29.65 10.55 7.59
CA ARG A 77 -30.46 11.16 6.54
C ARG A 77 -30.43 12.67 6.68
N MET A 78 -29.95 13.36 5.66
CA MET A 78 -30.01 14.82 5.53
C MET A 78 -31.03 15.21 4.47
N ALA A 79 -32.08 15.92 4.87
CA ALA A 79 -33.20 16.24 3.98
C ALA A 79 -33.51 17.73 3.97
N ASN A 80 -33.76 18.27 2.77
CA ASN A 80 -34.33 19.60 2.62
C ASN A 80 -35.85 19.52 2.83
N VAL A 81 -36.30 20.09 3.95
CA VAL A 81 -37.70 20.13 4.38
C VAL A 81 -38.31 21.53 4.19
N GLY A 82 -37.59 22.44 3.54
CA GLY A 82 -38.00 23.81 3.25
C GLY A 82 -38.49 24.02 1.81
N GLU A 83 -38.56 25.29 1.41
CA GLU A 83 -39.11 25.72 0.12
C GLU A 83 -38.05 26.29 -0.86
N THR A 84 -36.79 26.34 -0.41
CA THR A 84 -35.63 26.87 -1.11
C THR A 84 -34.60 25.77 -1.33
N ASP A 85 -33.83 25.88 -2.40
CA ASP A 85 -32.70 24.97 -2.64
C ASP A 85 -31.63 25.16 -1.56
N VAL A 86 -31.03 24.07 -1.11
CA VAL A 86 -29.91 24.08 -0.17
C VAL A 86 -28.64 23.77 -0.95
N LEU A 87 -27.71 24.72 -0.99
CA LEU A 87 -26.49 24.64 -1.80
C LEU A 87 -25.32 24.09 -0.98
N ASN A 88 -24.64 23.09 -1.52
CA ASN A 88 -23.46 22.43 -0.96
C ASN A 88 -23.58 22.03 0.52
N PRO A 89 -24.70 21.42 0.96
CA PRO A 89 -24.83 21.02 2.35
C PRO A 89 -23.87 19.88 2.67
N TRP A 90 -23.28 19.92 3.87
CA TRP A 90 -22.40 18.87 4.37
C TRP A 90 -22.61 18.66 5.87
N LEU A 91 -22.43 17.41 6.29
CA LEU A 91 -22.41 17.03 7.70
C LEU A 91 -21.04 16.45 8.04
N SER A 92 -20.29 17.14 8.89
CA SER A 92 -18.99 16.67 9.36
C SER A 92 -19.06 16.13 10.78
N ASN A 93 -18.32 15.04 11.02
CA ASN A 93 -17.98 14.53 12.36
C ASN A 93 -16.52 14.84 12.74
N GLY A 94 -15.88 15.79 12.04
CA GLY A 94 -14.46 16.15 12.18
C GLY A 94 -13.46 15.17 11.52
N ARG A 95 -13.90 13.99 11.07
CA ARG A 95 -13.04 12.92 10.52
C ARG A 95 -13.27 12.63 9.04
N ASN A 96 -14.28 13.25 8.44
CA ASN A 96 -14.76 13.00 7.09
C ASN A 96 -14.67 14.21 6.16
N LEU A 97 -13.75 15.14 6.41
CA LEU A 97 -13.55 16.33 5.57
C LEU A 97 -12.71 15.96 4.34
N PHE A 98 -13.37 15.39 3.32
CA PHE A 98 -12.75 14.90 2.09
C PHE A 98 -13.52 15.32 0.83
N ARG A 99 -14.16 16.50 0.84
CA ARG A 99 -15.03 16.95 -0.28
C ARG A 99 -14.24 17.49 -1.46
N THR A 100 -12.99 17.90 -1.24
CA THR A 100 -12.08 18.44 -2.25
C THR A 100 -10.66 17.92 -2.00
N VAL A 101 -9.78 18.08 -2.99
CA VAL A 101 -8.35 17.75 -2.84
C VAL A 101 -7.70 18.57 -1.71
N ASP A 102 -8.06 19.86 -1.60
CA ASP A 102 -7.59 20.73 -0.51
C ASP A 102 -7.94 20.16 0.86
N GLU A 103 -9.18 19.73 1.07
CA GLU A 103 -9.61 19.16 2.34
C GLU A 103 -8.88 17.85 2.65
N ILE A 104 -8.69 16.98 1.66
CA ILE A 104 -7.94 15.72 1.81
C ILE A 104 -6.50 15.97 2.25
N VAL A 105 -5.81 16.93 1.63
CA VAL A 105 -4.43 17.27 2.01
C VAL A 105 -4.39 17.90 3.40
N ASN A 106 -5.27 18.85 3.69
CA ASN A 106 -5.32 19.55 4.98
C ASN A 106 -5.74 18.64 6.15
N ALA A 107 -6.39 17.51 5.88
CA ALA A 107 -6.67 16.49 6.90
C ALA A 107 -5.39 15.75 7.35
N ALA A 108 -4.39 15.63 6.48
CA ALA A 108 -3.13 14.95 6.78
C ALA A 108 -2.08 15.90 7.35
N ILE A 109 -2.03 17.16 6.86
CA ILE A 109 -0.91 18.07 7.14
C ILE A 109 -1.31 19.19 8.11
N THR A 110 -0.33 19.65 8.89
CA THR A 110 -0.49 20.82 9.77
C THR A 110 0.56 21.90 9.48
N PRO A 111 0.28 23.18 9.79
CA PRO A 111 1.27 24.24 9.63
C PRO A 111 2.57 23.93 10.39
N GLY A 112 3.70 24.08 9.72
CA GLY A 112 5.03 23.86 10.31
C GLY A 112 5.65 22.49 10.00
N MET A 113 4.90 21.55 9.41
CA MET A 113 5.48 20.32 8.88
C MET A 113 6.51 20.61 7.79
N SER A 114 7.67 19.98 7.90
CA SER A 114 8.67 19.83 6.83
C SER A 114 8.10 19.04 5.64
N ASP A 115 8.80 19.10 4.51
CA ASP A 115 8.38 18.38 3.30
C ASP A 115 8.41 16.84 3.50
N SER A 116 9.36 16.32 4.28
CA SER A 116 9.38 14.90 4.67
C SER A 116 8.17 14.52 5.53
N GLU A 117 7.81 15.35 6.50
CA GLU A 117 6.63 15.11 7.36
C GLU A 117 5.33 15.15 6.57
N LYS A 118 5.15 16.12 5.65
CA LYS A 118 3.98 16.17 4.76
C LYS A 118 3.89 14.90 3.90
N ALA A 119 5.00 14.46 3.32
CA ALA A 119 5.04 13.28 2.46
C ALA A 119 4.58 12.03 3.23
N LYS A 120 5.14 11.79 4.42
CA LYS A 120 4.81 10.66 5.30
C LYS A 120 3.38 10.73 5.83
N ALA A 121 2.89 11.91 6.22
CA ALA A 121 1.52 12.11 6.70
C ALA A 121 0.48 11.75 5.63
N ILE A 122 0.69 12.23 4.39
CA ILE A 122 -0.20 11.95 3.26
C ILE A 122 -0.15 10.46 2.90
N TRP A 123 1.04 9.86 2.83
CA TRP A 123 1.19 8.42 2.58
C TRP A 123 0.48 7.58 3.64
N PHE A 124 0.67 7.89 4.92
CA PHE A 124 0.06 7.10 5.99
C PHE A 124 -1.45 7.34 6.10
N GLN A 125 -1.96 8.51 5.68
CA GLN A 125 -3.40 8.69 5.47
C GLN A 125 -3.89 7.75 4.36
N ASP A 126 -3.23 7.72 3.20
CA ASP A 126 -3.62 6.86 2.08
C ASP A 126 -3.71 5.37 2.49
N CYS A 127 -2.70 4.85 3.21
CA CYS A 127 -2.70 3.46 3.72
C CYS A 127 -3.85 3.16 4.68
N ARG A 128 -4.35 4.15 5.44
CA ARG A 128 -5.40 3.95 6.43
C ARG A 128 -6.81 4.00 5.85
N TYR A 129 -6.99 4.51 4.64
CA TYR A 129 -8.30 4.67 4.01
C TYR A 129 -8.53 3.72 2.83
N HIS A 130 -7.47 3.21 2.20
CA HIS A 130 -7.59 2.51 0.93
C HIS A 130 -6.95 1.12 0.93
N TYR A 131 -7.58 0.24 0.17
CA TYR A 131 -7.07 -1.08 -0.16
C TYR A 131 -6.94 -1.26 -1.67
N HIS A 132 -6.11 -2.21 -2.07
CA HIS A 132 -5.88 -2.56 -3.45
C HIS A 132 -7.03 -3.43 -3.99
N PHE A 133 -7.67 -2.98 -5.05
CA PHE A 133 -8.72 -3.72 -5.74
C PHE A 133 -8.89 -3.27 -7.19
N VAL A 134 -9.13 -4.24 -8.07
CA VAL A 134 -9.35 -4.00 -9.50
C VAL A 134 -10.80 -3.58 -9.72
N ALA A 135 -11.03 -2.28 -9.93
CA ALA A 135 -12.26 -1.78 -10.55
C ALA A 135 -11.94 -1.11 -11.90
N ASP A 136 -12.67 -1.52 -12.95
CA ASP A 136 -12.49 -0.99 -14.30
C ASP A 136 -13.25 0.34 -14.45
N ASN A 137 -12.72 1.40 -13.84
CA ASN A 137 -13.23 2.75 -14.04
C ASN A 137 -12.12 3.81 -13.93
N ALA A 138 -12.23 4.87 -14.73
CA ALA A 138 -11.26 5.96 -14.75
C ALA A 138 -11.35 6.89 -13.50
N GLU A 139 -12.39 6.75 -12.68
CA GLU A 139 -12.57 7.57 -11.48
C GLU A 139 -11.71 7.11 -10.30
N LEU A 140 -11.07 5.93 -10.37
CA LEU A 140 -10.10 5.51 -9.35
C LEU A 140 -8.84 6.38 -9.29
N SER A 141 -8.57 7.18 -10.31
CA SER A 141 -7.46 8.17 -10.32
C SER A 141 -7.86 9.53 -9.73
N ASP A 142 -9.09 9.64 -9.21
CA ASP A 142 -9.63 10.85 -8.61
C ASP A 142 -9.69 10.71 -7.08
N PRO A 143 -8.87 11.48 -6.31
CA PRO A 143 -8.79 11.34 -4.87
C PRO A 143 -10.15 11.53 -4.19
N VAL A 144 -10.95 12.50 -4.63
CA VAL A 144 -12.25 12.80 -4.00
C VAL A 144 -13.21 11.62 -4.19
N ARG A 145 -13.19 10.98 -5.37
CA ARG A 145 -13.98 9.77 -5.64
C ARG A 145 -13.48 8.57 -4.86
N VAL A 146 -12.17 8.37 -4.78
CA VAL A 146 -11.60 7.23 -4.05
C VAL A 146 -11.97 7.31 -2.57
N PHE A 147 -11.77 8.46 -1.92
CA PHE A 147 -12.11 8.62 -0.50
C PHE A 147 -13.61 8.45 -0.23
N ASN A 148 -14.49 8.99 -1.07
CA ASN A 148 -15.94 9.05 -0.78
C ASN A 148 -16.76 7.89 -1.36
N VAL A 149 -16.39 7.35 -2.52
CA VAL A 149 -17.21 6.42 -3.30
C VAL A 149 -16.63 5.01 -3.29
N TYR A 150 -15.33 4.87 -3.52
CA TYR A 150 -14.75 3.56 -3.85
C TYR A 150 -13.97 2.88 -2.72
N GLY A 151 -13.23 3.64 -1.91
CA GLY A 151 -12.37 3.11 -0.86
C GLY A 151 -11.21 2.25 -1.36
N CYS A 152 -10.98 2.19 -2.67
CA CYS A 152 -9.97 1.32 -3.27
C CYS A 152 -9.41 1.87 -4.59
N TYR A 153 -8.26 1.33 -4.99
CA TYR A 153 -7.60 1.61 -6.25
C TYR A 153 -6.74 0.42 -6.72
N LEU A 154 -6.19 0.51 -7.93
CA LEU A 154 -5.07 -0.31 -8.40
C LEU A 154 -3.76 0.47 -8.29
N CYS A 155 -2.59 -0.19 -8.29
CA CYS A 155 -1.27 0.44 -8.20
C CYS A 155 -1.06 1.66 -9.13
N GLY A 156 -1.50 1.61 -10.39
CA GLY A 156 -1.42 2.75 -11.31
C GLY A 156 -2.29 3.95 -10.90
N ALA A 157 -3.47 3.66 -10.36
CA ALA A 157 -4.38 4.67 -9.82
C ALA A 157 -3.85 5.22 -8.48
N ASN A 158 -3.28 4.40 -7.61
CA ASN A 158 -2.57 4.84 -6.40
C ASN A 158 -1.43 5.80 -6.73
N GLY A 159 -0.57 5.43 -7.69
CA GLY A 159 0.53 6.30 -8.11
C GLY A 159 0.02 7.64 -8.60
N THR A 160 -1.11 7.66 -9.30
CA THR A 160 -1.75 8.91 -9.75
C THR A 160 -2.33 9.73 -8.58
N HIS A 161 -2.96 9.04 -7.64
CA HIS A 161 -3.55 9.58 -6.43
C HIS A 161 -2.50 10.26 -5.54
N LEU A 162 -1.48 9.52 -5.07
CA LEU A 162 -0.43 10.05 -4.19
C LEU A 162 0.36 11.18 -4.84
N ALA A 163 0.72 11.06 -6.12
CA ALA A 163 1.40 12.13 -6.84
C ALA A 163 0.60 13.42 -6.84
N GLY A 164 -0.72 13.34 -7.05
CA GLY A 164 -1.59 14.51 -7.01
C GLY A 164 -1.69 15.15 -5.63
N LEU A 165 -1.86 14.35 -4.57
CA LEU A 165 -1.93 14.86 -3.19
C LEU A 165 -0.62 15.55 -2.77
N TRP A 166 0.53 14.95 -3.07
CA TRP A 166 1.82 15.55 -2.76
C TRP A 166 2.08 16.85 -3.53
N ARG A 167 1.72 16.91 -4.82
CA ARG A 167 1.81 18.17 -5.59
C ARG A 167 0.96 19.27 -4.98
N HIS A 168 -0.24 18.91 -4.54
CA HIS A 168 -1.16 19.84 -3.89
C HIS A 168 -0.65 20.31 -2.52
N ALA A 169 0.13 19.48 -1.83
CA ALA A 169 0.89 19.85 -0.63
C ALA A 169 2.19 20.65 -0.92
N GLY A 170 2.47 20.97 -2.19
CA GLY A 170 3.63 21.74 -2.63
C GLY A 170 4.92 20.94 -2.86
N LEU A 171 4.83 19.60 -2.90
CA LEU A 171 5.99 18.73 -3.08
C LEU A 171 6.23 18.42 -4.57
N LYS A 172 7.48 18.17 -4.94
CA LYS A 172 7.82 17.69 -6.29
C LYS A 172 7.65 16.17 -6.36
N VAL A 173 7.12 15.69 -7.47
CA VAL A 173 6.83 14.27 -7.70
C VAL A 173 7.33 13.84 -9.08
N SER A 174 7.68 12.57 -9.22
CA SER A 174 8.03 11.94 -10.50
C SER A 174 7.50 10.50 -10.54
N PRO A 175 7.13 9.97 -11.72
CA PRO A 175 6.95 8.52 -11.87
C PRO A 175 8.19 7.74 -11.41
N SER A 176 7.95 6.54 -10.89
CA SER A 176 8.99 5.52 -10.78
C SER A 176 9.05 4.73 -12.09
N ALA A 177 10.25 4.40 -12.55
CA ALA A 177 10.44 3.29 -13.48
C ALA A 177 11.28 2.17 -12.90
N GLY A 178 11.59 2.24 -11.59
CA GLY A 178 12.30 1.18 -10.91
C GLY A 178 11.48 -0.11 -10.88
N THR A 179 10.15 -0.02 -10.94
CA THR A 179 9.24 -1.15 -10.76
C THR A 179 8.69 -1.70 -12.08
N ILE A 180 8.77 -3.02 -12.30
CA ILE A 180 8.12 -3.75 -13.41
C ILE A 180 7.02 -4.63 -12.83
N GLY A 181 5.82 -4.63 -13.42
CA GLY A 181 4.65 -5.34 -12.90
C GLY A 181 3.94 -4.62 -11.74
N HIS A 182 4.52 -3.53 -11.25
CA HIS A 182 3.97 -2.66 -10.20
C HIS A 182 4.21 -1.19 -10.55
N THR A 183 3.32 -0.30 -10.10
CA THR A 183 3.45 1.15 -10.34
C THR A 183 3.66 1.86 -9.02
N THR A 184 4.77 2.58 -8.89
CA THR A 184 5.05 3.45 -7.76
C THR A 184 5.34 4.88 -8.20
N VAL A 185 5.49 5.79 -7.24
CA VAL A 185 5.81 7.20 -7.45
C VAL A 185 6.86 7.67 -6.46
N ARG A 186 7.64 8.66 -6.89
CA ARG A 186 8.72 9.25 -6.10
C ARG A 186 8.35 10.67 -5.72
N VAL A 187 8.76 11.08 -4.52
CA VAL A 187 8.59 12.44 -3.99
C VAL A 187 9.94 13.02 -3.58
N PHE A 188 10.15 14.31 -3.79
CA PHE A 188 11.41 14.97 -3.49
C PHE A 188 11.33 15.76 -2.17
N PHE A 189 12.20 15.45 -1.22
CA PHE A 189 12.44 16.23 -0.01
C PHE A 189 13.88 16.00 0.44
N ASP A 190 14.39 16.83 1.38
CA ASP A 190 15.75 16.71 1.94
C ASP A 190 16.88 16.57 0.89
N GLY A 191 16.68 17.16 -0.30
CA GLY A 191 17.66 17.19 -1.38
C GLY A 191 17.74 15.94 -2.26
N ARG A 192 16.84 14.95 -2.10
CA ARG A 192 16.81 13.73 -2.92
C ARG A 192 15.39 13.21 -3.19
N TRP A 193 15.29 12.23 -4.08
CA TRP A 193 14.04 11.49 -4.31
C TRP A 193 13.88 10.37 -3.27
N HIS A 194 12.62 10.01 -3.01
CA HIS A 194 12.21 8.98 -2.08
C HIS A 194 10.98 8.23 -2.61
N ASN A 195 10.87 6.93 -2.34
CA ASN A 195 9.70 6.13 -2.66
C ASN A 195 8.87 5.84 -1.39
N LEU A 196 7.57 6.13 -1.44
CA LEU A 196 6.60 5.69 -0.45
C LEU A 196 5.44 5.00 -1.19
N ASP A 197 5.25 3.72 -0.92
CA ASP A 197 4.29 2.89 -1.65
C ASP A 197 2.97 2.81 -0.88
N GLY A 198 1.96 3.55 -1.34
CA GLY A 198 0.61 3.53 -0.75
C GLY A 198 -0.25 2.35 -1.20
N ASP A 199 0.12 1.66 -2.28
CA ASP A 199 -0.61 0.49 -2.77
C ASP A 199 -0.26 -0.76 -1.97
N GLN A 200 1.02 -0.93 -1.65
CA GLN A 200 1.55 -2.07 -0.91
C GLN A 200 1.75 -1.79 0.58
N HIS A 201 1.33 -0.59 1.00
CA HIS A 201 1.47 -0.06 2.36
C HIS A 201 2.91 -0.23 2.86
N ALA A 202 3.90 0.19 2.04
CA ALA A 202 5.31 -0.07 2.28
C ALA A 202 6.16 1.20 2.33
N LEU A 203 7.07 1.24 3.31
CA LEU A 203 8.10 2.27 3.46
C LEU A 203 9.43 1.61 3.80
N PHE A 204 10.44 1.87 2.98
CA PHE A 204 11.78 1.30 3.12
C PHE A 204 12.75 2.36 3.60
N LEU A 205 13.64 2.00 4.53
CA LEU A 205 14.66 2.89 5.07
C LEU A 205 16.06 2.41 4.67
N LEU A 206 16.93 3.36 4.36
CA LEU A 206 18.37 3.12 4.25
C LEU A 206 18.95 2.59 5.57
N ARG A 207 20.23 2.22 5.55
CA ARG A 207 20.91 1.58 6.70
C ARG A 207 20.96 2.48 7.95
N ASP A 208 20.82 3.79 7.79
CA ASP A 208 20.71 4.77 8.87
C ASP A 208 19.38 4.69 9.65
N ASN A 209 18.41 3.91 9.17
CA ASN A 209 17.05 3.79 9.69
C ASN A 209 16.35 5.16 9.87
N GLU A 210 16.65 6.11 8.99
CA GLU A 210 16.08 7.47 9.01
C GLU A 210 15.72 7.94 7.61
N THR A 211 16.64 7.76 6.66
CA THR A 211 16.43 8.19 5.28
C THR A 211 15.51 7.20 4.58
N VAL A 212 14.38 7.70 4.04
CA VAL A 212 13.49 6.90 3.18
C VAL A 212 14.25 6.54 1.90
N ALA A 213 14.23 5.27 1.52
CA ALA A 213 14.91 4.80 0.33
C ALA A 213 14.20 5.30 -0.95
N ASP A 214 14.98 5.51 -1.98
CA ASP A 214 14.51 5.76 -3.33
C ASP A 214 14.55 4.48 -4.18
N ASP A 215 13.90 4.49 -5.33
CA ASP A 215 13.89 3.33 -6.24
C ASP A 215 15.29 2.87 -6.62
N GLN A 216 16.21 3.81 -6.84
CA GLN A 216 17.59 3.46 -7.21
C GLN A 216 18.35 2.82 -6.06
N ASP A 217 18.04 3.20 -4.81
CA ASP A 217 18.58 2.50 -3.64
C ASP A 217 18.03 1.07 -3.57
N LEU A 218 16.73 0.91 -3.86
CA LEU A 218 16.03 -0.36 -3.78
C LEU A 218 16.44 -1.34 -4.89
N VAL A 219 16.57 -0.89 -6.14
CA VAL A 219 17.07 -1.70 -7.28
C VAL A 219 18.54 -2.07 -7.08
N ARG A 220 19.33 -1.19 -6.46
CA ARG A 220 20.72 -1.47 -6.12
C ARG A 220 20.81 -2.54 -5.03
N ASP A 221 20.07 -2.39 -3.94
CA ASP A 221 20.15 -3.24 -2.76
C ASP A 221 18.78 -3.78 -2.32
N HIS A 222 18.39 -4.92 -2.89
CA HIS A 222 17.16 -5.63 -2.53
C HIS A 222 17.07 -6.01 -1.04
N ASP A 223 18.18 -6.08 -0.30
CA ASP A 223 18.11 -6.37 1.15
C ASP A 223 17.45 -5.23 1.94
N LEU A 224 17.38 -4.01 1.39
CA LEU A 224 16.58 -2.92 1.98
C LEU A 224 15.08 -3.24 1.99
N ILE A 225 14.60 -3.98 1.00
CA ILE A 225 13.23 -4.49 0.92
C ILE A 225 13.09 -5.76 1.75
N LYS A 226 13.99 -6.73 1.55
CA LYS A 226 13.94 -8.05 2.21
C LYS A 226 14.14 -7.99 3.73
N ARG A 227 14.42 -6.80 4.30
CA ARG A 227 14.51 -6.54 5.75
C ARG A 227 13.30 -5.79 6.33
N ALA A 228 12.36 -5.37 5.48
CA ALA A 228 11.14 -4.69 5.86
C ALA A 228 9.92 -5.59 5.67
N HIS A 229 8.83 -5.26 6.35
CA HIS A 229 7.53 -5.89 6.17
C HIS A 229 6.82 -5.27 4.97
N THR A 230 6.22 -6.10 4.12
CA THR A 230 5.53 -5.66 2.90
C THR A 230 4.07 -6.13 2.90
N MET A 231 3.22 -5.52 2.06
CA MET A 231 1.87 -5.99 1.77
C MET A 231 0.84 -5.88 2.92
N GLY A 232 1.00 -4.87 3.77
CA GLY A 232 0.00 -4.46 4.76
C GLY A 232 0.00 -5.24 6.07
N ILE A 233 -0.67 -4.67 7.08
CA ILE A 233 -0.59 -5.12 8.47
C ILE A 233 -1.29 -6.45 8.76
N LEU A 234 -2.30 -6.83 7.96
CA LEU A 234 -3.02 -8.10 8.13
C LEU A 234 -2.21 -9.31 7.62
N LEU A 235 -1.14 -9.09 6.85
CA LEU A 235 -0.28 -10.16 6.34
C LEU A 235 0.78 -10.56 7.38
N GLY A 236 1.05 -11.87 7.46
CA GLY A 236 2.16 -12.41 8.27
C GLY A 236 3.55 -12.18 7.67
N ASP A 237 4.59 -12.50 8.43
CA ASP A 237 5.98 -12.46 7.92
C ASP A 237 6.25 -13.61 6.93
N TYR A 238 6.47 -13.28 5.65
CA TYR A 238 6.79 -14.25 4.62
C TYR A 238 7.98 -13.80 3.79
N ARG A 239 9.17 -14.34 4.11
CA ARG A 239 10.41 -14.04 3.39
C ARG A 239 10.29 -14.20 1.87
N ARG A 240 9.55 -15.23 1.43
CA ARG A 240 9.27 -15.48 0.01
C ARG A 240 8.57 -14.28 -0.65
N LEU A 241 7.59 -13.68 0.02
CA LEU A 241 6.83 -12.55 -0.49
C LEU A 241 7.68 -11.28 -0.49
N ASP A 242 8.50 -11.05 0.54
CA ASP A 242 9.43 -9.91 0.54
C ASP A 242 10.45 -10.00 -0.61
N GLU A 243 10.92 -11.21 -0.93
CA GLU A 243 11.79 -11.44 -2.09
C GLU A 243 11.06 -11.26 -3.42
N SER A 244 9.83 -11.75 -3.53
CA SER A 244 9.00 -11.49 -4.72
C SER A 244 8.68 -10.01 -4.89
N PHE A 245 8.45 -9.27 -3.80
CA PHE A 245 8.21 -7.84 -3.85
C PHE A 245 9.46 -7.07 -4.28
N ALA A 246 10.64 -7.47 -3.78
CA ALA A 246 11.91 -6.91 -4.23
C ALA A 246 12.13 -7.09 -5.74
N ALA A 247 11.63 -8.18 -6.33
CA ALA A 247 11.77 -8.46 -7.75
C ALA A 247 11.09 -7.43 -8.67
N TYR A 248 10.09 -6.69 -8.17
CA TYR A 248 9.53 -5.58 -8.94
C TYR A 248 10.59 -4.52 -9.24
N PHE A 249 11.53 -4.27 -8.33
CA PHE A 249 12.57 -3.25 -8.46
C PHE A 249 13.71 -3.74 -9.38
N ALA A 250 13.54 -3.54 -10.69
CA ALA A 250 14.31 -4.18 -11.74
C ALA A 250 15.11 -3.22 -12.66
N HIS A 251 14.87 -1.91 -12.62
CA HIS A 251 15.44 -0.95 -13.57
C HIS A 251 16.30 0.15 -12.92
N GLU A 252 17.53 0.29 -13.39
CA GLU A 252 18.56 1.19 -12.83
C GLU A 252 18.61 2.57 -13.52
N GLY A 253 17.73 2.84 -14.50
CA GLY A 253 17.70 4.12 -15.21
C GLY A 253 16.92 5.21 -14.47
N GLU A 254 17.32 6.47 -14.68
CA GLU A 254 16.55 7.61 -14.21
C GLU A 254 15.30 7.81 -15.07
N VAL A 255 14.16 8.03 -14.41
CA VAL A 255 12.93 8.46 -15.08
C VAL A 255 12.50 9.81 -14.57
N SER A 256 12.35 10.71 -15.53
CA SER A 256 11.79 12.04 -15.37
C SER A 256 10.40 12.06 -15.95
N GLY A 257 9.48 12.73 -15.28
CA GLY A 257 8.15 12.96 -15.81
C GLY A 257 7.30 13.64 -14.76
N GLU A 258 6.07 13.96 -15.14
CA GLU A 258 5.08 14.42 -14.19
C GLU A 258 3.95 13.40 -14.08
N ARG A 259 3.44 13.24 -12.86
CA ARG A 259 2.19 12.54 -12.61
C ARG A 259 1.32 13.43 -11.74
N ASN A 260 0.02 13.43 -12.03
CA ASN A 260 -0.94 14.22 -11.27
C ASN A 260 -2.30 13.53 -11.27
N CYS A 261 -3.07 13.74 -10.21
CA CYS A 261 -4.43 13.26 -10.11
C CYS A 261 -5.41 14.15 -10.87
N ARG A 262 -6.63 13.65 -11.05
CA ARG A 262 -7.73 14.44 -11.61
C ARG A 262 -8.03 15.63 -10.70
N GLN A 263 -8.19 16.82 -11.29
CA GLN A 263 -8.45 18.08 -10.60
C GLN A 263 -9.90 18.53 -10.79
N GLY A 264 -10.40 19.36 -9.87
CA GLY A 264 -11.69 20.03 -9.98
C GLY A 264 -12.92 19.22 -9.56
N THR A 265 -12.75 17.94 -9.18
CA THR A 265 -13.83 17.14 -8.60
C THR A 265 -14.15 17.60 -7.19
N THR A 266 -15.44 17.65 -6.87
CA THR A 266 -15.94 17.99 -5.54
C THR A 266 -17.10 17.08 -5.13
N MET A 267 -17.37 16.99 -3.83
CA MET A 267 -18.61 16.40 -3.30
C MET A 267 -19.77 17.41 -3.21
N ASN A 268 -19.68 18.53 -3.92
CA ASN A 268 -20.72 19.56 -3.94
C ASN A 268 -22.03 19.04 -4.54
N MET A 269 -23.14 19.51 -4.00
CA MET A 269 -24.49 19.10 -4.41
C MET A 269 -25.52 20.16 -4.06
N THR A 270 -26.66 20.11 -4.71
CA THR A 270 -27.86 20.87 -4.32
C THR A 270 -28.90 19.90 -3.81
N LEU A 271 -29.48 20.18 -2.64
CA LEU A 271 -30.71 19.51 -2.20
C LEU A 271 -31.88 20.45 -2.45
N ARG A 272 -32.69 20.14 -3.45
CA ARG A 272 -33.95 20.84 -3.76
C ARG A 272 -35.02 20.48 -2.72
N PRO A 273 -36.09 21.28 -2.59
CA PRO A 273 -37.22 20.94 -1.72
C PRO A 273 -37.72 19.49 -1.92
N GLY A 274 -37.75 18.70 -0.85
CA GLY A 274 -38.15 17.30 -0.90
C GLY A 274 -37.02 16.31 -1.26
N GLU A 275 -35.79 16.78 -1.46
CA GLU A 275 -34.61 15.92 -1.65
C GLU A 275 -33.92 15.55 -0.34
N ALA A 276 -33.29 14.37 -0.35
CA ALA A 276 -32.44 13.92 0.72
C ALA A 276 -31.24 13.11 0.25
N LEU A 277 -30.13 13.24 0.96
CA LEU A 277 -29.00 12.32 0.92
C LEU A 277 -29.05 11.43 2.17
N VAL A 278 -28.87 10.13 1.99
CA VAL A 278 -28.83 9.16 3.08
C VAL A 278 -27.52 8.39 3.04
N TRP A 279 -26.67 8.59 4.03
CA TRP A 279 -25.55 7.70 4.30
C TRP A 279 -26.08 6.48 5.05
N ARG A 280 -25.77 5.27 4.58
CA ARG A 280 -26.18 4.02 5.22
C ARG A 280 -24.98 3.10 5.35
N TRP A 281 -24.82 2.48 6.52
CA TRP A 281 -23.75 1.53 6.77
C TRP A 281 -24.20 0.12 6.36
N GLY A 282 -23.33 -0.57 5.62
CA GLY A 282 -23.62 -1.88 5.02
C GLY A 282 -24.06 -1.77 3.56
N HIS A 283 -24.29 -2.91 2.92
CA HIS A 283 -24.62 -3.04 1.51
C HIS A 283 -25.96 -3.75 1.29
N LEU A 284 -26.53 -3.55 0.10
CA LEU A 284 -27.64 -4.37 -0.38
C LEU A 284 -27.18 -5.82 -0.60
N SER A 285 -28.10 -6.77 -0.71
CA SER A 285 -27.78 -8.18 -1.00
C SER A 285 -28.42 -8.61 -2.33
N PRO A 286 -27.63 -8.79 -3.41
CA PRO A 286 -26.18 -8.60 -3.50
C PRO A 286 -25.77 -7.10 -3.42
N PRO A 287 -24.48 -6.81 -3.07
CA PRO A 287 -23.99 -5.43 -3.05
C PRO A 287 -24.17 -4.76 -4.41
N LYS A 288 -24.64 -3.50 -4.42
CA LYS A 288 -24.68 -2.71 -5.65
C LYS A 288 -23.40 -1.88 -5.75
N LEU A 289 -22.64 -2.08 -6.83
CA LEU A 289 -21.34 -1.42 -7.01
C LEU A 289 -21.02 -1.16 -8.48
N ARG A 290 -19.99 -0.36 -8.70
CA ARG A 290 -19.43 -0.03 -10.00
C ARG A 290 -18.06 -0.65 -10.20
N GLY A 291 -17.81 -1.17 -11.40
CA GLY A 291 -16.52 -1.71 -11.84
C GLY A 291 -16.44 -3.23 -11.89
N ARG A 292 -17.30 -3.96 -11.16
CA ARG A 292 -17.44 -5.43 -11.21
C ARG A 292 -18.82 -5.89 -10.75
N GLU A 293 -19.21 -7.10 -11.14
CA GLU A 293 -20.46 -7.74 -10.67
C GLU A 293 -20.38 -8.30 -9.24
N LYS A 294 -19.17 -8.67 -8.78
CA LYS A 294 -18.94 -9.24 -7.45
C LYS A 294 -17.82 -8.51 -6.73
N ALA A 295 -18.08 -8.10 -5.50
CA ALA A 295 -17.09 -7.54 -4.59
C ALA A 295 -16.27 -8.66 -3.92
N ASN A 296 -14.95 -8.49 -3.84
CA ASN A 296 -14.10 -9.37 -3.01
C ASN A 296 -14.30 -9.07 -1.52
N TYR A 297 -14.53 -7.79 -1.18
CA TYR A 297 -14.74 -7.30 0.17
C TYR A 297 -16.07 -6.54 0.24
N PRO A 298 -17.22 -7.25 0.29
CA PRO A 298 -18.52 -6.59 0.26
C PRO A 298 -18.73 -5.65 1.45
N ASN A 299 -18.14 -5.94 2.62
CA ASN A 299 -18.19 -5.08 3.80
C ASN A 299 -17.45 -3.74 3.63
N MET A 300 -16.61 -3.61 2.60
CA MET A 300 -15.95 -2.34 2.23
C MET A 300 -16.82 -1.45 1.34
N ILE A 301 -18.07 -1.86 1.09
CA ILE A 301 -19.03 -1.13 0.26
C ILE A 301 -20.21 -0.75 1.13
N CYS A 302 -20.56 0.53 1.09
CA CYS A 302 -21.81 1.02 1.66
C CYS A 302 -22.78 1.42 0.54
N ASN A 303 -24.05 1.05 0.67
CA ASN A 303 -25.08 1.48 -0.27
C ASN A 303 -25.95 2.58 0.33
N GLY A 304 -25.63 3.86 0.07
CA GLY A 304 -26.45 5.00 0.47
C GLY A 304 -27.69 5.20 -0.41
N LEU A 305 -28.44 6.27 -0.16
CA LEU A 305 -29.56 6.70 -1.00
C LEU A 305 -29.45 8.17 -1.39
N TRP A 306 -29.91 8.47 -2.61
CA TRP A 306 -30.43 9.78 -2.97
C TRP A 306 -31.93 9.65 -3.13
N GLU A 307 -32.70 10.57 -2.55
CA GLU A 307 -34.16 10.55 -2.60
C GLU A 307 -34.71 11.88 -3.09
N TYR A 308 -35.81 11.84 -3.85
CA TYR A 308 -36.67 12.98 -4.13
C TYR A 308 -38.13 12.62 -3.94
N ARG A 309 -38.80 13.32 -3.02
CA ARG A 309 -40.20 13.11 -2.62
C ARG A 309 -40.98 14.42 -2.74
N PRO A 310 -41.37 14.83 -3.96
CA PRO A 310 -42.11 16.08 -4.16
C PRO A 310 -43.50 16.04 -3.50
N ASP A 311 -43.89 17.17 -2.91
CA ASP A 311 -45.27 17.40 -2.48
C ASP A 311 -46.10 17.95 -3.64
N PHE A 312 -47.11 17.19 -4.07
CA PHE A 312 -48.03 17.57 -5.14
C PHE A 312 -49.25 18.36 -4.66
N SER A 313 -49.41 18.58 -3.35
CA SER A 313 -50.53 19.34 -2.79
C SER A 313 -50.41 20.85 -3.04
N GLN A 314 -49.20 21.34 -3.31
CA GLN A 314 -48.87 22.73 -3.58
C GLN A 314 -48.03 22.85 -4.86
N ASP A 315 -47.82 24.05 -5.40
CA ASP A 315 -47.04 24.24 -6.65
C ASP A 315 -45.52 24.07 -6.49
N LEU A 316 -45.01 23.80 -5.29
CA LEU A 316 -43.57 23.73 -5.01
C LEU A 316 -42.84 22.65 -5.86
N TRP A 317 -43.50 21.53 -6.16
CA TRP A 317 -42.93 20.46 -7.00
C TRP A 317 -42.51 20.94 -8.40
N ARG A 318 -43.09 22.04 -8.90
CA ARG A 318 -42.71 22.63 -10.19
C ARG A 318 -41.28 23.13 -10.19
N LYS A 319 -40.77 23.62 -9.05
CA LYS A 319 -39.36 24.06 -8.91
C LYS A 319 -38.38 22.89 -9.06
N GLY A 320 -38.76 21.69 -8.63
CA GLY A 320 -37.92 20.50 -8.75
C GLY A 320 -37.96 19.86 -10.15
N ALA A 321 -38.84 20.32 -11.04
CA ALA A 321 -38.89 19.86 -12.42
C ALA A 321 -38.03 20.76 -13.33
N VAL A 322 -37.30 20.13 -14.26
CA VAL A 322 -36.57 20.79 -15.35
C VAL A 322 -37.54 21.34 -16.38
N SER A 323 -38.61 20.61 -16.68
CA SER A 323 -39.69 21.07 -17.54
C SER A 323 -41.05 20.51 -17.10
N VAL A 324 -42.09 21.31 -17.31
CA VAL A 324 -43.48 20.94 -17.06
C VAL A 324 -44.34 21.47 -18.20
N GLU A 325 -45.01 20.59 -18.92
CA GLU A 325 -45.82 20.92 -20.09
C GLU A 325 -47.22 20.33 -19.92
N ASN A 326 -48.26 21.16 -20.04
CA ASN A 326 -49.66 20.75 -19.98
C ASN A 326 -50.06 19.92 -18.73
N VAL A 327 -49.44 20.17 -17.56
CA VAL A 327 -49.78 19.49 -16.30
C VAL A 327 -50.41 20.45 -15.29
N GLU A 328 -51.49 19.98 -14.67
CA GLU A 328 -52.21 20.64 -13.58
C GLU A 328 -52.22 19.76 -12.32
N SER A 329 -52.41 20.39 -11.17
CA SER A 329 -52.48 19.74 -9.86
C SER A 329 -53.89 19.88 -9.29
N GLY A 330 -54.35 18.84 -8.59
CA GLY A 330 -55.64 18.84 -7.90
C GLY A 330 -55.65 17.87 -6.72
N PRO A 331 -56.81 17.66 -6.07
CA PRO A 331 -56.93 16.78 -4.89
C PRO A 331 -56.49 15.33 -5.15
N ASP A 332 -56.61 14.88 -6.39
CA ASP A 332 -56.21 13.54 -6.85
C ASP A 332 -54.81 13.52 -7.51
N GLY A 333 -53.96 14.50 -7.20
CA GLY A 333 -52.59 14.58 -7.69
C GLY A 333 -52.45 15.31 -9.03
N LEU A 334 -51.41 14.97 -9.77
CA LEU A 334 -51.07 15.58 -11.05
C LEU A 334 -51.83 14.92 -12.21
N PHE A 335 -52.31 15.74 -13.15
CA PHE A 335 -53.03 15.29 -14.34
C PHE A 335 -52.72 16.16 -15.55
N ALA A 336 -52.97 15.61 -16.75
CA ALA A 336 -52.81 16.36 -17.99
C ALA A 336 -53.98 17.31 -18.23
N ARG A 337 -53.69 18.48 -18.82
CA ARG A 337 -54.72 19.40 -19.33
C ARG A 337 -55.60 18.68 -20.35
N GLU A 338 -56.88 19.02 -20.35
CA GLU A 338 -57.87 18.41 -21.23
C GLU A 338 -57.44 18.45 -22.70
N GLY A 339 -57.50 17.28 -23.37
CA GLY A 339 -57.15 17.12 -24.78
C GLY A 339 -55.65 17.22 -25.11
N ARG A 340 -54.76 17.27 -24.11
CA ARG A 340 -53.30 17.33 -24.30
C ARG A 340 -52.58 16.21 -23.54
N GLU A 341 -51.35 15.92 -23.95
CA GLU A 341 -50.42 15.11 -23.18
C GLU A 341 -49.67 16.00 -22.19
N GLY A 342 -49.69 15.62 -20.92
CA GLY A 342 -48.94 16.24 -19.85
C GLY A 342 -47.56 15.61 -19.73
N THR A 343 -46.50 16.41 -19.68
CA THR A 343 -45.13 15.92 -19.49
C THR A 343 -44.45 16.65 -18.33
N ILE A 344 -43.78 15.89 -17.48
CA ILE A 344 -42.89 16.41 -16.43
C ILE A 344 -41.53 15.78 -16.63
N VAL A 345 -40.46 16.57 -16.56
CA VAL A 345 -39.09 16.07 -16.56
C VAL A 345 -38.39 16.52 -15.28
N TRP A 346 -37.86 15.58 -14.52
CA TRP A 346 -36.99 15.83 -13.37
C TRP A 346 -35.54 15.50 -13.74
N SER A 347 -34.59 16.23 -13.16
CA SER A 347 -33.18 15.85 -13.19
C SER A 347 -32.81 15.22 -11.86
N VAL A 348 -32.08 14.11 -11.92
CA VAL A 348 -31.40 13.52 -10.77
C VAL A 348 -29.92 13.80 -10.95
N SER A 349 -29.25 14.25 -9.89
CA SER A 349 -27.81 14.52 -9.88
C SER A 349 -27.25 14.22 -8.50
N SER A 350 -26.15 13.47 -8.44
CA SER A 350 -25.48 13.10 -7.19
C SER A 350 -23.96 13.15 -7.37
N PRO A 351 -23.22 13.68 -6.39
CA PRO A 351 -21.77 13.53 -6.37
C PRO A 351 -21.36 12.07 -6.14
N TYR A 352 -22.21 11.23 -5.54
CA TYR A 352 -21.97 9.79 -5.47
C TYR A 352 -22.39 9.10 -6.77
N VAL A 353 -21.77 7.96 -7.06
CA VAL A 353 -22.14 7.17 -8.25
C VAL A 353 -23.49 6.49 -8.02
N LEU A 354 -24.38 6.63 -9.01
CA LEU A 354 -25.67 5.94 -9.06
C LEU A 354 -25.45 4.49 -9.52
N VAL A 355 -25.83 3.53 -8.67
CA VAL A 355 -25.65 2.09 -8.90
C VAL A 355 -26.96 1.30 -8.90
N GLY A 356 -28.09 1.99 -8.90
CA GLY A 356 -29.42 1.40 -8.93
C GLY A 356 -30.51 2.41 -8.57
N GLY A 357 -31.73 1.92 -8.43
CA GLY A 357 -32.82 2.72 -7.88
C GLY A 357 -34.20 2.15 -8.13
N SER A 358 -35.21 2.87 -7.66
CA SER A 358 -36.61 2.54 -7.83
C SER A 358 -37.50 3.80 -7.82
N LEU A 359 -38.73 3.61 -8.28
CA LEU A 359 -39.82 4.58 -8.18
C LEU A 359 -40.87 4.04 -7.21
N GLU A 360 -41.20 4.81 -6.18
CA GLU A 360 -42.39 4.55 -5.36
C GLU A 360 -43.52 5.45 -5.87
N THR A 361 -44.54 4.88 -6.51
CA THR A 361 -45.60 5.67 -7.15
C THR A 361 -46.98 5.23 -6.71
N GLU A 362 -47.85 6.20 -6.44
CA GLU A 362 -49.29 6.02 -6.50
C GLU A 362 -49.76 6.68 -7.79
N ALA A 363 -49.88 5.88 -8.85
CA ALA A 363 -50.18 6.36 -10.18
C ALA A 363 -51.21 5.46 -10.87
N ASP A 364 -52.07 6.08 -11.69
CA ASP A 364 -52.98 5.40 -12.60
C ASP A 364 -52.63 5.86 -14.02
N GLY A 365 -52.16 4.95 -14.88
CA GLY A 365 -51.83 5.25 -16.29
C GLY A 365 -50.63 6.17 -16.54
N ALA A 366 -49.89 6.63 -15.53
CA ALA A 366 -48.67 7.42 -15.72
C ALA A 366 -47.53 6.56 -16.29
N GLN A 367 -46.77 7.11 -17.24
CA GLN A 367 -45.66 6.41 -17.90
C GLN A 367 -44.33 7.09 -17.60
N PHE A 368 -43.31 6.31 -17.27
CA PHE A 368 -41.98 6.83 -16.91
C PHE A 368 -40.93 6.41 -17.93
N ALA A 369 -40.04 7.33 -18.27
CA ALA A 369 -38.89 7.07 -19.13
C ALA A 369 -37.63 7.78 -18.60
N LEU A 370 -36.46 7.19 -18.79
CA LEU A 370 -35.18 7.74 -18.37
C LEU A 370 -34.32 8.15 -19.58
N SER A 371 -33.55 9.23 -19.44
CA SER A 371 -32.53 9.63 -20.40
C SER A 371 -31.25 10.10 -19.70
N PHE A 372 -30.08 9.74 -20.26
CA PHE A 372 -28.78 10.24 -19.78
C PHE A 372 -28.28 11.49 -20.53
N GLY A 373 -28.95 11.88 -21.61
CA GLY A 373 -28.54 13.03 -22.45
C GLY A 373 -29.70 13.89 -22.97
N GLY A 374 -30.95 13.58 -22.60
CA GLY A 374 -32.15 14.28 -23.03
C GLY A 374 -32.66 13.90 -24.43
N GLU A 375 -31.82 13.32 -25.28
CA GLU A 375 -32.18 12.97 -26.65
C GLU A 375 -32.82 11.58 -26.77
N SER A 376 -32.18 10.57 -26.16
CA SER A 376 -32.64 9.17 -26.20
C SER A 376 -33.33 8.79 -24.91
N TRP A 377 -34.59 8.35 -24.99
CA TRP A 377 -35.42 7.99 -23.85
C TRP A 377 -35.69 6.48 -23.84
N GLN A 378 -35.54 5.88 -22.67
CA GLN A 378 -35.79 4.46 -22.45
C GLN A 378 -36.94 4.31 -21.45
N GLU A 379 -37.97 3.57 -21.82
CA GLU A 379 -39.14 3.38 -20.95
C GLU A 379 -38.78 2.55 -19.71
N VAL A 380 -39.30 2.95 -18.55
CA VAL A 380 -39.11 2.24 -17.28
C VAL A 380 -40.18 1.14 -17.19
N GLY A 381 -39.75 -0.11 -17.34
CA GLY A 381 -40.61 -1.28 -17.20
C GLY A 381 -40.90 -1.59 -15.73
N GLY A 382 -41.96 -1.02 -15.16
CA GLY A 382 -42.35 -1.20 -13.75
C GLY A 382 -41.78 -0.11 -12.85
N THR A 383 -41.29 -0.48 -11.66
CA THR A 383 -40.78 0.46 -10.65
C THR A 383 -39.28 0.40 -10.43
N SER A 384 -38.57 -0.64 -10.91
CA SER A 384 -37.12 -0.75 -10.75
C SER A 384 -36.37 0.07 -11.81
N LEU A 385 -35.28 0.72 -11.40
CA LEU A 385 -34.36 1.45 -12.27
C LEU A 385 -33.03 0.71 -12.46
N ASP A 386 -32.85 -0.46 -11.86
CA ASP A 386 -31.54 -1.13 -11.79
C ASP A 386 -30.94 -1.47 -13.16
N ALA A 387 -31.80 -1.79 -14.14
CA ALA A 387 -31.35 -2.09 -15.50
C ALA A 387 -30.64 -0.91 -16.18
N PHE A 388 -30.85 0.33 -15.72
CA PHE A 388 -30.21 1.53 -16.23
C PHE A 388 -28.82 1.79 -15.62
N PHE A 389 -28.49 1.09 -14.53
CA PHE A 389 -27.24 1.24 -13.79
C PHE A 389 -26.51 -0.11 -13.69
N PRO A 390 -26.11 -0.73 -14.82
CA PRO A 390 -25.42 -2.02 -14.80
C PRO A 390 -24.11 -1.91 -14.02
N ALA A 391 -23.57 -2.99 -13.46
CA ALA A 391 -22.32 -2.94 -12.69
C ALA A 391 -21.06 -2.73 -13.55
N THR A 392 -21.07 -3.19 -14.81
CA THR A 392 -19.94 -3.17 -15.76
C THR A 392 -20.28 -2.51 -17.10
N GLY A 393 -19.27 -2.26 -17.96
CA GLY A 393 -19.43 -1.90 -19.38
C GLY A 393 -19.82 -0.47 -19.75
N GLN A 394 -20.30 0.35 -18.81
CA GLN A 394 -20.63 1.77 -19.03
C GLN A 394 -19.91 2.68 -18.02
N SER A 395 -19.60 3.91 -18.41
CA SER A 395 -19.05 4.92 -17.50
C SER A 395 -19.94 5.11 -16.25
N PRO A 396 -19.36 5.43 -15.08
CA PRO A 396 -20.12 5.78 -13.89
C PRO A 396 -21.17 6.86 -14.19
N ARG A 397 -22.38 6.68 -13.65
CA ARG A 397 -23.51 7.60 -13.85
C ARG A 397 -23.68 8.45 -12.59
N HIS A 398 -23.67 9.76 -12.76
CA HIS A 398 -23.92 10.73 -11.68
C HIS A 398 -25.24 11.49 -11.85
N SER A 399 -25.82 11.44 -13.04
CA SER A 399 -27.04 12.17 -13.33
C SER A 399 -27.86 11.50 -14.42
N TYR A 400 -29.17 11.75 -14.41
CA TYR A 400 -30.09 11.40 -15.47
C TYR A 400 -31.33 12.31 -15.44
N LEU A 401 -32.14 12.23 -16.50
CA LEU A 401 -33.45 12.84 -16.57
C LEU A 401 -34.52 11.76 -16.46
N LEU A 402 -35.51 11.95 -15.58
CA LEU A 402 -36.71 11.13 -15.49
C LEU A 402 -37.89 11.91 -16.08
N ARG A 403 -38.57 11.34 -17.06
CA ARG A 403 -39.79 11.89 -17.64
C ARG A 403 -41.00 11.11 -17.14
N CYS A 404 -42.04 11.82 -16.71
CA CYS A 404 -43.39 11.29 -16.54
C CYS A 404 -44.30 11.84 -17.64
N ARG A 405 -45.04 10.96 -18.32
CA ARG A 405 -46.13 11.30 -19.23
C ARG A 405 -47.48 10.96 -18.62
N LEU A 406 -48.41 11.89 -18.75
CA LEU A 406 -49.80 11.77 -18.32
C LEU A 406 -50.69 11.99 -19.55
N SER A 407 -51.57 11.05 -19.86
CA SER A 407 -52.50 11.15 -20.98
C SER A 407 -53.91 10.71 -20.56
N GLY A 408 -54.93 11.34 -21.14
CA GLY A 408 -56.33 11.02 -20.86
C GLY A 408 -56.68 11.07 -19.37
N ALA A 409 -57.08 9.92 -18.81
CA ALA A 409 -57.46 9.78 -17.41
C ALA A 409 -56.28 9.56 -16.45
N ALA A 410 -55.03 9.54 -16.95
CA ALA A 410 -53.87 9.24 -16.12
C ALA A 410 -53.70 10.24 -14.96
N ARG A 411 -53.32 9.74 -13.78
CA ARG A 411 -53.09 10.50 -12.55
C ARG A 411 -51.80 10.07 -11.88
N LEU A 412 -51.09 11.04 -11.29
CA LEU A 412 -49.94 10.78 -10.42
C LEU A 412 -50.19 11.42 -9.05
N LYS A 413 -50.58 10.61 -8.06
CA LYS A 413 -50.91 11.04 -6.69
C LYS A 413 -49.69 11.18 -5.81
N ARG A 414 -48.73 10.27 -5.95
CA ARG A 414 -47.47 10.27 -5.18
C ARG A 414 -46.33 9.75 -6.04
N LEU A 415 -45.15 10.35 -5.85
CA LEU A 415 -43.90 9.91 -6.44
C LEU A 415 -42.79 10.00 -5.38
N ALA A 416 -41.97 8.97 -5.29
CA ALA A 416 -40.62 9.05 -4.78
C ALA A 416 -39.66 8.52 -5.85
N ILE A 417 -38.61 9.27 -6.14
CA ILE A 417 -37.47 8.80 -6.92
C ILE A 417 -36.38 8.43 -5.92
N ILE A 418 -35.94 7.18 -5.94
CA ILE A 418 -34.94 6.67 -4.99
C ILE A 418 -33.81 6.07 -5.81
N ASN A 419 -32.58 6.50 -5.56
CA ASN A 419 -31.39 5.95 -6.20
C ASN A 419 -30.44 5.37 -5.17
N ASP A 420 -29.94 4.16 -5.47
CA ASP A 420 -28.88 3.54 -4.69
C ASP A 420 -27.53 4.18 -5.05
N LEU A 421 -26.78 4.55 -4.02
CA LEU A 421 -25.46 5.15 -4.14
C LEU A 421 -24.39 4.15 -3.73
N GLN A 422 -23.22 4.19 -4.35
CA GLN A 422 -22.03 3.53 -3.80
C GLN A 422 -21.24 4.52 -2.93
N MET A 423 -20.83 4.08 -1.74
CA MET A 423 -20.08 4.88 -0.77
C MET A 423 -18.97 4.08 -0.12
N ALA A 424 -17.86 4.74 0.22
CA ALA A 424 -16.79 4.17 1.02
C ALA A 424 -17.11 4.32 2.53
N PRO A 425 -16.97 3.26 3.35
CA PRO A 425 -17.44 3.26 4.74
C PRO A 425 -16.66 4.22 5.66
N LEU A 426 -15.34 4.37 5.42
CA LEU A 426 -14.44 5.05 6.37
C LEU A 426 -14.57 6.57 6.42
N VAL A 427 -15.33 7.17 5.50
CA VAL A 427 -15.56 8.62 5.45
C VAL A 427 -17.02 9.00 5.66
N LEU A 428 -17.86 8.05 6.04
CA LEU A 428 -19.24 8.35 6.40
C LEU A 428 -19.28 9.15 7.72
N PRO A 429 -20.31 9.99 7.97
CA PRO A 429 -20.44 10.78 9.20
C PRO A 429 -20.87 9.91 10.39
N GLY A 430 -20.07 8.90 10.73
CA GLY A 430 -20.38 7.89 11.74
C GLY A 430 -20.08 8.34 13.16
N MET A 431 -20.79 7.72 14.10
CA MET A 431 -20.62 7.85 15.54
C MET A 431 -19.77 6.71 16.11
N ALA A 432 -19.11 7.00 17.22
CA ALA A 432 -18.52 6.03 18.13
C ALA A 432 -19.24 6.10 19.49
N VAL A 433 -19.03 5.13 20.38
CA VAL A 433 -19.52 5.17 21.76
C VAL A 433 -19.04 6.46 22.45
N GLY A 434 -19.95 7.12 23.15
CA GLY A 434 -19.71 8.38 23.83
C GLY A 434 -20.32 9.59 23.11
N GLU A 435 -19.75 10.76 23.36
CA GLU A 435 -20.22 12.02 22.77
C GLU A 435 -19.64 12.22 21.36
N ASN A 436 -20.52 12.45 20.39
CA ASN A 436 -20.16 12.69 19.00
C ASN A 436 -20.57 14.12 18.61
N ALA A 437 -19.59 14.96 18.29
CA ALA A 437 -19.83 16.32 17.81
C ALA A 437 -20.02 16.33 16.29
N PHE A 438 -21.05 17.05 15.85
CA PHE A 438 -21.38 17.22 14.45
C PHE A 438 -21.45 18.70 14.08
N THR A 439 -20.94 19.03 12.89
CA THR A 439 -21.04 20.35 12.29
C THR A 439 -21.71 20.24 10.94
N TYR A 440 -22.90 20.83 10.82
CA TYR A 440 -23.57 21.06 9.55
C TYR A 440 -23.11 22.40 8.95
N THR A 441 -22.91 22.43 7.64
CA THR A 441 -22.65 23.65 6.88
C THR A 441 -23.34 23.63 5.52
N ASP A 442 -23.75 24.80 5.02
CA ASP A 442 -24.21 25.00 3.63
C ASP A 442 -23.82 26.39 3.11
N GLU A 443 -23.90 26.57 1.79
CA GLU A 443 -23.56 27.81 1.06
C GLU A 443 -24.81 28.55 0.55
N THR A 444 -25.98 28.28 1.14
CA THR A 444 -27.25 28.87 0.72
C THR A 444 -27.35 30.33 1.19
N ASP A 445 -27.74 31.22 0.28
CA ASP A 445 -28.14 32.58 0.65
C ASP A 445 -29.62 32.59 1.09
N GLY A 446 -29.91 33.11 2.29
CA GLY A 446 -31.29 33.33 2.75
C GLY A 446 -31.92 32.19 3.56
N ALA A 447 -33.21 31.92 3.36
CA ALA A 447 -33.93 30.93 4.18
C ALA A 447 -33.52 29.50 3.79
N ARG A 448 -33.48 28.61 4.78
CA ARG A 448 -33.22 27.17 4.63
C ARG A 448 -33.95 26.41 5.74
N ALA A 449 -34.33 25.17 5.47
CA ALA A 449 -34.83 24.26 6.48
C ALA A 449 -34.32 22.84 6.16
N VAL A 450 -33.42 22.35 6.99
CA VAL A 450 -32.80 21.03 6.82
C VAL A 450 -33.07 20.19 8.06
N ARG A 451 -33.49 18.95 7.84
CA ARG A 451 -33.63 17.95 8.90
C ARG A 451 -32.53 16.92 8.77
N ILE A 452 -31.78 16.70 9.85
CA ILE A 452 -30.83 15.59 9.96
C ILE A 452 -31.43 14.54 10.89
N THR A 453 -31.44 13.28 10.47
CA THR A 453 -31.88 12.15 11.28
C THR A 453 -30.77 11.12 11.37
N HIS A 454 -30.33 10.82 12.59
CA HIS A 454 -29.38 9.75 12.89
C HIS A 454 -30.13 8.53 13.42
N GLU A 455 -29.75 7.35 12.96
CA GLU A 455 -30.22 6.08 13.52
C GLU A 455 -29.02 5.14 13.73
N TRP A 456 -28.97 4.52 14.90
CA TRP A 456 -27.91 3.61 15.32
C TRP A 456 -28.46 2.50 16.21
N VAL A 457 -27.60 1.55 16.55
CA VAL A 457 -27.86 0.50 17.52
C VAL A 457 -26.77 0.52 18.59
N GLU A 458 -27.16 0.45 19.85
CA GLU A 458 -26.26 0.35 20.99
C GLU A 458 -26.14 -1.10 21.43
N ARG A 459 -24.91 -1.59 21.57
CA ARG A 459 -24.59 -2.94 22.03
C ARG A 459 -23.58 -2.89 23.17
N SER A 460 -23.73 -3.80 24.14
CA SER A 460 -22.83 -3.95 25.29
C SER A 460 -22.51 -5.41 25.61
N THR A 461 -22.37 -6.24 24.57
CA THR A 461 -22.08 -7.68 24.75
C THR A 461 -20.62 -7.95 25.08
N SER A 462 -19.74 -6.98 24.84
CA SER A 462 -18.35 -6.95 25.29
C SER A 462 -17.93 -5.53 25.61
N ARG A 463 -16.96 -5.36 26.51
CA ARG A 463 -16.31 -4.09 26.81
C ARG A 463 -14.90 -4.09 26.27
N PRO A 464 -14.43 -2.95 25.72
CA PRO A 464 -13.05 -2.84 25.28
C PRO A 464 -12.08 -3.19 26.42
N PRO A 465 -11.01 -3.95 26.14
CA PRO A 465 -9.92 -4.14 27.09
C PRO A 465 -9.37 -2.79 27.56
N GLN A 466 -8.86 -2.76 28.79
CA GLN A 466 -8.11 -1.60 29.27
C GLN A 466 -6.79 -1.47 28.51
N ALA A 467 -6.24 -0.26 28.47
CA ALA A 467 -4.89 -0.06 27.96
C ALA A 467 -3.88 -0.85 28.82
N SER A 468 -2.89 -1.50 28.20
CA SER A 468 -1.81 -2.16 28.92
C SER A 468 -1.16 -1.20 29.93
N SER A 469 -0.98 -1.68 31.16
CA SER A 469 -0.61 -0.84 32.31
C SER A 469 0.84 -0.35 32.28
N GLY A 470 1.74 -1.13 31.67
CA GLY A 470 3.14 -0.73 31.55
C GLY A 470 3.96 -1.55 30.56
N PRO A 471 5.13 -1.02 30.18
CA PRO A 471 6.11 -1.75 29.41
C PRO A 471 6.98 -2.59 30.34
N VAL A 472 7.09 -3.90 30.06
CA VAL A 472 7.99 -4.81 30.78
C VAL A 472 9.41 -4.66 30.24
N PHE A 473 9.57 -4.54 28.92
CA PHE A 473 10.86 -4.27 28.27
C PHE A 473 10.65 -3.72 26.85
N PRO A 474 11.42 -2.70 26.42
CA PRO A 474 12.25 -1.83 27.24
C PRO A 474 11.39 -1.07 28.25
N ALA A 475 11.89 -0.82 29.46
CA ALA A 475 11.19 0.00 30.44
C ALA A 475 11.00 1.43 29.90
N ASP A 476 9.96 2.14 30.34
CA ASP A 476 9.73 3.53 29.92
C ASP A 476 10.88 4.44 30.36
N GLY A 477 11.40 5.24 29.43
CA GLY A 477 12.61 6.03 29.56
C GLY A 477 13.91 5.21 29.63
N GLY A 478 13.82 3.89 29.45
CA GLY A 478 14.93 2.95 29.61
C GLY A 478 15.85 2.83 28.40
N GLU A 479 16.74 1.84 28.46
CA GLU A 479 17.70 1.52 27.41
C GLU A 479 17.67 0.03 27.09
N THR A 480 18.08 -0.33 25.87
CA THR A 480 18.29 -1.74 25.49
C THR A 480 19.77 -2.10 25.48
N ASP A 481 20.06 -3.39 25.48
CA ASP A 481 21.40 -3.91 25.24
C ASP A 481 21.45 -4.54 23.84
N GLY A 482 21.82 -3.75 22.84
CA GLY A 482 21.72 -4.14 21.43
C GLY A 482 20.38 -3.74 20.77
N THR A 483 20.30 -4.01 19.47
CA THR A 483 19.15 -3.68 18.61
C THR A 483 18.33 -4.90 18.21
N ALA A 484 18.70 -6.10 18.69
CA ALA A 484 17.86 -7.29 18.65
C ALA A 484 16.92 -7.28 19.87
N ILE A 485 15.77 -6.62 19.74
CA ILE A 485 14.88 -6.31 20.87
C ILE A 485 13.65 -7.24 20.84
N VAL A 486 13.25 -7.70 22.02
CA VAL A 486 11.92 -8.29 22.26
C VAL A 486 11.13 -7.31 23.11
N PHE A 487 10.24 -6.55 22.48
CA PHE A 487 9.31 -5.67 23.19
C PHE A 487 8.34 -6.53 23.98
N ARG A 488 8.10 -6.19 25.24
CA ARG A 488 7.20 -6.89 26.17
C ARG A 488 6.44 -5.86 26.99
N TRP A 489 5.18 -6.13 27.24
CA TRP A 489 4.29 -5.29 28.02
C TRP A 489 3.43 -6.15 28.94
N ASP A 490 2.80 -5.51 29.92
CA ASP A 490 1.82 -6.17 30.76
C ASP A 490 0.57 -6.51 29.95
N GLU A 491 0.05 -7.73 30.15
CA GLU A 491 -1.17 -8.16 29.49
C GLU A 491 -2.32 -7.20 29.85
N ALA A 492 -3.09 -6.79 28.84
CA ALA A 492 -4.24 -5.93 29.04
C ALA A 492 -5.31 -6.65 29.88
N GLU A 493 -5.94 -5.92 30.80
CA GLU A 493 -7.06 -6.42 31.57
C GLU A 493 -8.36 -6.20 30.80
N ASP A 494 -9.10 -7.28 30.56
CA ASP A 494 -10.42 -7.21 29.98
C ASP A 494 -11.48 -6.99 31.07
N ALA A 495 -12.39 -6.03 30.86
CA ALA A 495 -13.35 -5.63 31.89
C ALA A 495 -14.42 -6.68 32.17
N ASP A 496 -14.72 -7.55 31.21
CA ASP A 496 -15.73 -8.61 31.32
C ASP A 496 -15.09 -10.01 31.39
N GLY A 497 -13.75 -10.09 31.39
CA GLY A 497 -12.97 -11.31 31.51
C GLY A 497 -12.79 -12.07 30.20
N ASP A 498 -13.07 -11.44 29.06
CA ASP A 498 -12.78 -12.01 27.75
C ASP A 498 -11.26 -12.15 27.56
N ARG A 499 -10.87 -13.17 26.80
CA ARG A 499 -9.46 -13.41 26.50
C ARG A 499 -8.94 -12.34 25.55
N ILE A 500 -7.74 -11.81 25.78
CA ILE A 500 -7.04 -10.99 24.79
C ILE A 500 -6.68 -11.83 23.55
N ALA A 501 -7.24 -11.46 22.41
CA ALA A 501 -7.08 -12.14 21.13
C ALA A 501 -5.83 -11.67 20.37
N ASP A 502 -5.58 -10.36 20.38
CA ASP A 502 -4.48 -9.75 19.66
C ASP A 502 -3.99 -8.45 20.30
N TYR A 503 -2.85 -7.96 19.82
CA TYR A 503 -2.33 -6.63 20.07
C TYR A 503 -1.96 -5.96 18.75
N HIS A 504 -2.20 -4.65 18.68
CA HIS A 504 -1.62 -3.78 17.68
C HIS A 504 -0.43 -3.05 18.30
N PHE A 505 0.75 -3.20 17.70
CA PHE A 505 2.00 -2.59 18.10
C PHE A 505 2.41 -1.50 17.11
N GLU A 506 2.77 -0.33 17.62
CA GLU A 506 3.42 0.71 16.82
C GLU A 506 4.68 1.26 17.49
N LEU A 507 5.70 1.54 16.68
CA LEU A 507 6.90 2.28 17.09
C LEU A 507 7.22 3.40 16.09
N SER A 508 7.54 4.57 16.62
CA SER A 508 7.93 5.78 15.89
C SER A 508 9.22 6.38 16.45
N ASP A 509 9.88 7.21 15.66
CA ASP A 509 10.93 8.10 16.13
C ASP A 509 10.38 9.43 16.68
N ARG A 510 9.05 9.58 16.70
CA ARG A 510 8.35 10.76 17.19
C ARG A 510 7.49 10.46 18.41
N PRO A 511 7.41 11.40 19.38
CA PRO A 511 6.56 11.22 20.57
C PRO A 511 5.06 11.30 20.28
N ASP A 512 4.64 11.89 19.16
CA ASP A 512 3.24 12.02 18.78
C ASP A 512 2.66 10.77 18.09
N MET A 513 3.51 9.79 17.76
CA MET A 513 3.13 8.52 17.10
C MET A 513 2.32 8.73 15.80
N LEU A 514 2.54 9.86 15.10
CA LEU A 514 1.68 10.23 13.97
C LEU A 514 1.77 9.26 12.79
N TRP A 515 2.92 8.59 12.64
CA TRP A 515 3.16 7.47 11.73
C TRP A 515 4.25 6.55 12.30
N PRO A 516 4.25 5.26 11.90
CA PRO A 516 5.31 4.33 12.29
C PRO A 516 6.65 4.70 11.64
N LEU A 517 7.76 4.29 12.28
CA LEU A 517 9.11 4.47 11.73
C LEU A 517 9.28 3.76 10.38
N SER A 518 8.74 2.54 10.29
CA SER A 518 8.58 1.77 9.06
C SER A 518 7.51 0.70 9.28
N THR A 519 7.16 -0.05 8.25
CA THR A 519 6.17 -1.12 8.31
C THR A 519 6.57 -2.29 9.22
N ASN A 520 7.85 -2.43 9.57
CA ASN A 520 8.28 -3.36 10.62
C ASN A 520 7.71 -2.99 12.00
N PHE A 521 7.30 -1.75 12.18
CA PHE A 521 6.89 -1.15 13.43
C PHE A 521 5.42 -0.73 13.42
N TYR A 522 4.61 -1.37 12.58
CA TYR A 522 3.15 -1.22 12.50
C TYR A 522 2.55 -2.61 12.30
N ARG A 523 2.31 -3.34 13.40
CA ARG A 523 2.11 -4.79 13.37
C ARG A 523 0.97 -5.26 14.27
N LEU A 524 0.20 -6.21 13.75
CA LEU A 524 -0.66 -7.07 14.55
C LEU A 524 0.14 -8.28 15.04
N ILE A 525 0.14 -8.52 16.35
CA ILE A 525 0.98 -9.57 16.95
C ILE A 525 0.53 -10.97 16.51
N SER A 526 -0.75 -11.15 16.23
CA SER A 526 -1.32 -12.37 15.62
C SER A 526 -0.72 -12.71 14.26
N ARG A 527 -0.11 -11.72 13.58
CA ARG A 527 0.56 -11.82 12.29
C ARG A 527 2.09 -11.88 12.42
N THR A 528 2.60 -12.19 13.61
CA THR A 528 4.04 -12.36 13.89
C THR A 528 4.30 -13.74 14.50
N LYS A 529 5.58 -14.09 14.68
CA LYS A 529 5.97 -15.30 15.44
C LYS A 529 5.57 -15.28 16.92
N ASP A 530 5.17 -14.12 17.45
CA ASP A 530 4.78 -13.91 18.84
C ASP A 530 3.28 -13.99 19.08
N LYS A 531 2.51 -14.47 18.09
CA LYS A 531 1.06 -14.70 18.18
C LYS A 531 0.64 -15.26 19.53
N GLY A 532 -0.31 -14.57 20.17
CA GLY A 532 -0.91 -14.96 21.44
C GLY A 532 -0.06 -14.62 22.68
N LYS A 533 0.92 -13.73 22.56
CA LYS A 533 1.74 -13.24 23.67
C LYS A 533 1.74 -11.71 23.70
N PRO A 534 1.86 -11.06 24.88
CA PRO A 534 2.05 -9.62 25.00
C PRO A 534 3.51 -9.22 24.71
N GLN A 535 4.00 -9.60 23.52
CA GLN A 535 5.36 -9.30 23.11
C GLN A 535 5.49 -9.16 21.58
N TYR A 536 6.51 -8.41 21.15
CA TYR A 536 6.93 -8.33 19.75
C TYR A 536 8.44 -8.46 19.64
N THR A 537 8.89 -9.52 18.99
CA THR A 537 10.30 -9.78 18.70
C THR A 537 10.66 -9.22 17.34
N LEU A 538 11.62 -8.28 17.29
CA LEU A 538 12.12 -7.80 16.02
C LEU A 538 12.68 -8.95 15.17
N PRO A 539 12.43 -8.96 13.85
CA PRO A 539 12.83 -10.07 13.00
C PRO A 539 14.35 -10.17 12.84
N ARG A 540 15.09 -9.07 13.08
CA ARG A 540 16.56 -9.02 13.06
C ARG A 540 17.11 -7.79 13.79
N ALA A 541 18.40 -7.85 14.14
CA ALA A 541 19.14 -6.69 14.64
C ALA A 541 19.32 -5.60 13.57
N GLY A 542 19.56 -4.36 14.00
CA GLY A 542 19.91 -3.24 13.12
C GLY A 542 18.76 -2.55 12.40
N LEU A 543 17.51 -2.82 12.82
CA LEU A 543 16.32 -2.08 12.38
C LEU A 543 16.12 -0.74 13.12
N LEU A 544 16.87 -0.54 14.20
CA LEU A 544 16.92 0.70 14.96
C LEU A 544 18.36 1.19 15.05
N THR A 545 18.52 2.51 15.11
CA THR A 545 19.82 3.16 15.20
C THR A 545 20.18 3.35 16.68
N PRO A 546 21.37 2.88 17.11
CA PRO A 546 21.83 3.10 18.48
C PRO A 546 21.92 4.58 18.86
N ASP A 547 21.81 4.85 20.16
CA ASP A 547 21.84 6.17 20.79
C ASP A 547 20.71 7.12 20.36
N ARG A 548 19.72 6.61 19.63
CA ARG A 548 18.48 7.32 19.29
C ARG A 548 17.35 6.93 20.24
N LYS A 549 16.56 7.94 20.60
CA LYS A 549 15.33 7.77 21.37
C LYS A 549 14.18 7.42 20.42
N TYR A 550 13.41 6.41 20.79
CA TYR A 550 12.22 5.96 20.09
C TYR A 550 11.02 5.92 21.03
N TYR A 551 9.82 5.86 20.44
CA TYR A 551 8.54 5.87 21.12
C TYR A 551 7.68 4.72 20.64
N TRP A 552 6.94 4.08 21.53
CA TRP A 552 6.11 2.94 21.18
C TRP A 552 4.89 2.84 22.10
N HIS A 553 3.84 2.21 21.59
CA HIS A 553 2.61 1.92 22.32
C HIS A 553 1.94 0.67 21.77
N VAL A 554 0.98 0.14 22.53
CA VAL A 554 0.18 -1.02 22.15
C VAL A 554 -1.28 -0.81 22.49
N ARG A 555 -2.19 -1.43 21.74
CA ARG A 555 -3.59 -1.60 22.12
C ARG A 555 -4.00 -3.05 21.96
N ALA A 556 -4.92 -3.52 22.80
CA ALA A 556 -5.39 -4.90 22.79
C ALA A 556 -6.73 -5.04 22.07
N GLU A 557 -6.96 -6.22 21.51
CA GLU A 557 -8.26 -6.70 21.02
C GLU A 557 -8.72 -7.88 21.88
N ASP A 558 -9.97 -7.88 22.30
CA ASP A 558 -10.56 -8.99 23.04
C ASP A 558 -10.99 -10.17 22.12
N GLY A 559 -11.47 -11.26 22.73
CA GLY A 559 -11.97 -12.44 22.04
C GLY A 559 -13.29 -12.24 21.28
N LYS A 560 -13.88 -11.05 21.35
CA LYS A 560 -15.10 -10.62 20.64
C LYS A 560 -14.77 -9.65 19.49
N GLY A 561 -13.49 -9.30 19.31
CA GLY A 561 -13.02 -8.37 18.30
C GLY A 561 -13.25 -6.91 18.66
N VAL A 562 -13.27 -6.57 19.95
CA VAL A 562 -13.36 -5.18 20.45
C VAL A 562 -11.97 -4.69 20.85
N TRP A 563 -11.57 -3.56 20.29
CA TRP A 563 -10.31 -2.89 20.47
C TRP A 563 -10.36 -1.90 21.63
N GLY A 564 -9.43 -2.05 22.57
CA GLY A 564 -9.16 -1.11 23.64
C GLY A 564 -8.44 0.16 23.18
N PRO A 565 -8.28 1.16 24.07
CA PRO A 565 -7.47 2.33 23.78
C PRO A 565 -5.99 1.97 23.67
N TRP A 566 -5.23 2.84 23.03
CA TRP A 566 -3.77 2.80 23.09
C TRP A 566 -3.27 2.96 24.52
N SER A 567 -2.21 2.24 24.87
CA SER A 567 -1.42 2.48 26.07
C SER A 567 -0.88 3.90 26.07
N ARG A 568 -0.32 4.33 27.21
CA ARG A 568 0.55 5.51 27.18
C ARG A 568 1.70 5.27 26.20
N THR A 569 2.14 6.32 25.53
CA THR A 569 3.35 6.28 24.73
C THR A 569 4.56 6.16 25.65
N TRP A 570 5.28 5.06 25.53
CA TRP A 570 6.53 4.82 26.24
C TRP A 570 7.70 5.20 25.36
N SER A 571 8.83 5.47 25.98
CA SER A 571 10.07 5.78 25.26
C SER A 571 11.23 4.92 25.71
N PHE A 572 12.22 4.76 24.85
CA PHE A 572 13.49 4.11 25.20
C PHE A 572 14.61 4.59 24.28
N THR A 573 15.86 4.33 24.67
CA THR A 573 17.04 4.56 23.83
C THR A 573 17.65 3.23 23.41
N ALA A 574 17.75 2.97 22.10
CA ALA A 574 18.42 1.76 21.62
C ALA A 574 19.93 1.85 21.86
N ARG A 575 20.60 0.78 22.32
CA ARG A 575 22.08 0.73 22.39
C ARG A 575 22.64 -0.40 21.52
N GLY A 576 23.97 -0.46 21.44
CA GLY A 576 24.71 -1.44 20.64
C GLY A 576 25.59 -0.77 19.59
N PRO A 577 26.30 -1.53 18.74
CA PRO A 577 27.10 -0.97 17.67
C PRO A 577 26.23 -0.62 16.46
N ALA A 578 26.58 0.46 15.76
CA ALA A 578 25.98 0.79 14.46
C ALA A 578 26.72 0.10 13.29
N TYR A 579 26.07 0.02 12.13
CA TYR A 579 26.62 -0.66 10.95
C TYR A 579 27.91 0.03 10.46
N PRO A 580 28.92 -0.72 9.98
CA PRO A 580 30.16 -0.15 9.42
C PRO A 580 29.92 0.79 8.24
N LEU A 581 30.72 1.85 8.14
CA LEU A 581 30.65 2.88 7.10
C LEU A 581 31.72 2.67 6.03
N ASP A 582 31.53 3.32 4.88
CA ASP A 582 32.55 3.45 3.82
C ASP A 582 33.12 2.09 3.34
N VAL A 583 32.27 1.07 3.28
CA VAL A 583 32.65 -0.30 2.92
C VAL A 583 33.02 -0.35 1.44
N THR A 584 34.29 -0.65 1.15
CA THR A 584 34.84 -0.65 -0.20
C THR A 584 35.88 -1.74 -0.37
N VAL A 585 36.08 -2.25 -1.59
CA VAL A 585 37.18 -3.16 -1.90
C VAL A 585 38.25 -2.40 -2.68
N GLY A 586 39.44 -2.27 -2.08
CA GLY A 586 40.63 -1.75 -2.75
C GLY A 586 41.43 -2.90 -3.35
N TYR A 587 42.01 -2.70 -4.54
CA TYR A 587 42.77 -3.72 -5.25
C TYR A 587 44.27 -3.39 -5.30
N ASP A 588 45.10 -4.28 -4.74
CA ASP A 588 46.54 -4.28 -4.91
C ASP A 588 46.89 -5.03 -6.19
N LYS A 589 47.29 -4.28 -7.23
CA LYS A 589 47.61 -4.83 -8.56
C LYS A 589 48.85 -5.72 -8.55
N ASP A 590 49.84 -5.38 -7.72
CA ASP A 590 51.12 -6.08 -7.70
C ASP A 590 50.97 -7.45 -7.03
N LYS A 591 50.16 -7.51 -5.97
CA LYS A 591 49.86 -8.76 -5.26
C LYS A 591 48.66 -9.51 -5.82
N ARG A 592 47.94 -8.91 -6.77
CA ARG A 592 46.63 -9.38 -7.25
C ARG A 592 45.69 -9.75 -6.10
N LEU A 593 45.54 -8.82 -5.15
CA LEU A 593 44.81 -9.02 -3.90
C LEU A 593 43.77 -7.90 -3.69
N GLY A 594 42.51 -8.28 -3.54
CA GLY A 594 41.42 -7.39 -3.14
C GLY A 594 41.22 -7.41 -1.62
N ILE A 595 41.35 -6.24 -1.02
CA ILE A 595 41.20 -6.03 0.42
C ILE A 595 39.96 -5.18 0.66
N LEU A 596 38.97 -5.77 1.34
CA LEU A 596 37.80 -5.07 1.84
C LEU A 596 38.22 -4.16 3.00
N ARG A 597 37.79 -2.90 2.97
CA ARG A 597 38.04 -1.90 3.99
C ARG A 597 36.75 -1.22 4.40
N TRP A 598 36.69 -0.81 5.66
CA TRP A 598 35.55 -0.09 6.21
C TRP A 598 36.01 0.83 7.33
N ARG A 599 35.10 1.70 7.77
CA ARG A 599 35.29 2.57 8.92
C ARG A 599 34.33 2.15 10.06
N PRO A 600 34.80 2.13 11.32
CA PRO A 600 33.89 2.01 12.46
C PRO A 600 32.89 3.17 12.45
N ASN A 601 31.62 2.87 12.72
CA ASN A 601 30.62 3.91 12.86
C ASN A 601 30.82 4.62 14.21
N PRO A 602 30.86 5.98 14.25
CA PRO A 602 30.97 6.71 15.50
C PRO A 602 29.70 6.68 16.36
N VAL A 603 28.56 6.30 15.78
CA VAL A 603 27.28 6.15 16.49
C VAL A 603 27.23 4.81 17.22
N GLY A 604 26.69 4.81 18.44
CA GLY A 604 26.56 3.61 19.25
C GLY A 604 27.85 3.23 19.96
N ARG A 605 27.84 2.02 20.51
CA ARG A 605 29.00 1.47 21.20
C ARG A 605 30.11 1.16 20.21
N ARG A 606 31.34 1.42 20.65
CA ARG A 606 32.54 1.10 19.87
C ARG A 606 32.58 -0.42 19.59
N PRO A 607 32.71 -0.82 18.32
CA PRO A 607 32.91 -2.22 17.99
C PRO A 607 34.28 -2.73 18.46
N VAL A 608 34.32 -3.98 18.91
CA VAL A 608 35.53 -4.73 19.24
C VAL A 608 35.89 -5.76 18.17
N GLY A 609 34.95 -6.07 17.28
CA GLY A 609 35.13 -6.99 16.16
C GLY A 609 34.14 -6.74 15.02
N TYR A 610 34.37 -7.43 13.92
CA TYR A 610 33.59 -7.35 12.69
C TYR A 610 33.39 -8.74 12.10
N ARG A 611 32.20 -9.00 11.57
CA ARG A 611 31.85 -10.20 10.81
C ARG A 611 31.76 -9.82 9.33
N VAL A 612 32.47 -10.54 8.48
CA VAL A 612 32.50 -10.28 7.03
C VAL A 612 31.72 -11.35 6.29
N TYR A 613 30.95 -10.93 5.29
CA TYR A 613 30.09 -11.79 4.48
C TYR A 613 30.34 -11.55 2.98
N GLY A 614 30.25 -12.60 2.16
CA GLY A 614 30.46 -12.54 0.71
C GLY A 614 29.46 -13.39 -0.08
N SER A 615 28.89 -12.82 -1.14
CA SER A 615 27.93 -13.50 -2.03
C SER A 615 28.08 -13.06 -3.48
N ASP A 616 27.67 -13.92 -4.41
CA ASP A 616 27.54 -13.59 -5.82
C ASP A 616 26.16 -12.97 -6.14
N GLU A 617 25.20 -13.04 -5.22
CA GLU A 617 23.88 -12.40 -5.32
C GLU A 617 24.00 -10.88 -5.05
N LYS A 618 23.52 -10.06 -5.99
CA LYS A 618 23.41 -8.60 -5.81
C LYS A 618 22.33 -8.31 -4.75
N GLY A 619 22.62 -7.42 -3.80
CA GLY A 619 21.67 -7.08 -2.74
C GLY A 619 21.34 -8.26 -1.80
N PHE A 620 22.29 -9.17 -1.58
CA PHE A 620 22.10 -10.33 -0.69
C PHE A 620 21.88 -9.93 0.78
N SER A 621 21.13 -10.78 1.50
CA SER A 621 21.01 -10.74 2.96
C SER A 621 22.13 -11.54 3.63
N VAL A 622 22.74 -11.02 4.69
CA VAL A 622 23.77 -11.77 5.44
C VAL A 622 23.16 -12.98 6.16
N SER A 623 23.84 -14.12 6.10
CA SER A 623 23.41 -15.37 6.73
C SER A 623 24.60 -16.24 7.14
N ASP A 624 24.55 -16.73 8.38
CA ASP A 624 25.53 -17.68 8.94
C ASP A 624 25.24 -19.12 8.48
N GLU A 625 24.07 -19.38 7.89
CA GLU A 625 23.58 -20.69 7.46
C GLU A 625 23.04 -20.64 6.01
N PRO A 626 22.91 -21.78 5.31
CA PRO A 626 22.19 -21.82 4.03
C PRO A 626 20.77 -21.27 4.17
N TYR A 627 20.33 -20.45 3.22
CA TYR A 627 19.06 -19.73 3.30
C TYR A 627 18.19 -19.94 2.06
N ALA A 628 16.88 -20.01 2.28
CA ALA A 628 15.92 -20.12 1.19
C ALA A 628 15.89 -18.83 0.38
N VAL A 629 15.98 -18.98 -0.95
CA VAL A 629 15.87 -17.90 -1.93
C VAL A 629 14.83 -18.28 -2.98
N VAL A 630 14.03 -17.31 -3.41
CA VAL A 630 13.17 -17.41 -4.59
C VAL A 630 14.03 -17.28 -5.85
N VAL A 631 14.16 -18.36 -6.62
CA VAL A 631 14.93 -18.36 -7.88
C VAL A 631 14.05 -18.16 -9.13
N GLY A 632 12.74 -18.05 -8.96
CA GLY A 632 11.80 -17.81 -10.06
C GLY A 632 11.90 -18.88 -11.16
N ALA A 633 11.89 -18.44 -12.42
CA ALA A 633 12.01 -19.30 -13.60
C ALA A 633 13.45 -19.72 -13.94
N SER A 634 14.44 -19.38 -13.10
CA SER A 634 15.85 -19.72 -13.34
C SER A 634 16.07 -21.22 -13.33
N LYS A 635 16.65 -21.75 -14.42
CA LYS A 635 16.93 -23.19 -14.58
C LYS A 635 18.29 -23.62 -14.04
N GLU A 636 19.22 -22.67 -13.88
CA GLU A 636 20.61 -22.93 -13.49
C GLU A 636 20.89 -22.67 -12.01
N LEU A 637 19.92 -22.11 -11.27
CA LEU A 637 20.02 -21.82 -9.85
C LEU A 637 19.10 -22.74 -9.05
N THR A 638 19.55 -23.12 -7.86
CA THR A 638 18.77 -23.92 -6.93
C THR A 638 18.76 -23.27 -5.56
N SER A 639 17.68 -23.50 -4.82
CA SER A 639 17.49 -23.05 -3.44
C SER A 639 17.68 -24.25 -2.51
N PRO A 640 18.34 -24.12 -1.34
CA PRO A 640 18.83 -22.88 -0.73
C PRO A 640 20.16 -22.38 -1.31
N PHE A 641 20.42 -21.08 -1.15
CA PHE A 641 21.76 -20.52 -1.35
C PHE A 641 22.66 -20.86 -0.15
N PRO A 642 23.99 -20.97 -0.33
CA PRO A 642 24.91 -21.32 0.75
C PRO A 642 25.00 -20.20 1.80
N ALA A 643 25.49 -20.55 3.00
CA ALA A 643 25.91 -19.55 3.98
C ALA A 643 26.94 -18.60 3.37
N ASN A 644 26.86 -17.31 3.72
CA ASN A 644 27.72 -16.28 3.14
C ASN A 644 28.69 -15.67 4.15
N PHE A 645 28.84 -16.26 5.34
CA PHE A 645 29.83 -15.86 6.34
C PHE A 645 31.25 -16.25 5.92
N ILE A 646 32.18 -15.29 6.01
CA ILE A 646 33.60 -15.46 5.67
C ILE A 646 34.44 -15.67 6.93
N ALA A 647 34.50 -14.65 7.78
CA ALA A 647 35.35 -14.63 8.96
C ALA A 647 34.94 -13.54 9.95
N GLU A 648 35.45 -13.65 11.18
CA GLU A 648 35.50 -12.54 12.12
C GLU A 648 36.90 -11.92 12.15
N THR A 649 36.99 -10.61 12.34
CA THR A 649 38.25 -9.88 12.49
C THR A 649 38.09 -8.69 13.43
N THR A 650 39.16 -8.32 14.14
CA THR A 650 39.22 -7.09 14.93
C THR A 650 39.78 -5.91 14.12
N ALA A 651 40.37 -6.18 12.96
CA ALA A 651 40.83 -5.17 12.03
C ALA A 651 39.66 -4.55 11.27
N THR A 652 39.87 -3.36 10.70
CA THR A 652 38.91 -2.68 9.81
C THR A 652 39.17 -2.98 8.34
N GLU A 653 39.83 -4.11 8.08
CA GLU A 653 40.08 -4.63 6.75
C GLU A 653 40.18 -6.16 6.75
N LEU A 654 39.91 -6.78 5.60
CA LEU A 654 40.07 -8.22 5.38
C LEU A 654 40.41 -8.47 3.90
N ALA A 655 41.39 -9.34 3.65
CA ALA A 655 41.63 -9.86 2.30
C ALA A 655 40.48 -10.81 1.93
N VAL A 656 39.73 -10.48 0.88
CA VAL A 656 38.52 -11.22 0.49
C VAL A 656 38.57 -11.74 -0.95
N LEU A 657 39.53 -11.28 -1.74
CA LEU A 657 39.67 -11.61 -3.15
C LEU A 657 41.14 -11.83 -3.50
N GLY A 658 41.50 -12.94 -4.11
CA GLY A 658 42.87 -13.21 -4.54
C GLY A 658 43.22 -14.71 -4.55
N MET A 659 44.31 -15.05 -5.24
CA MET A 659 44.77 -16.44 -5.41
C MET A 659 45.19 -17.13 -4.12
N GLU A 660 45.66 -16.35 -3.15
CA GLU A 660 46.11 -16.85 -1.84
C GLU A 660 45.02 -16.71 -0.76
N VAL A 661 43.81 -16.25 -1.12
CA VAL A 661 42.70 -16.09 -0.18
C VAL A 661 41.91 -17.39 -0.10
N ASP A 662 42.26 -18.20 0.91
CA ASP A 662 41.59 -19.46 1.25
C ASP A 662 40.65 -19.27 2.46
N LEU A 663 39.56 -18.54 2.23
CA LEU A 663 38.50 -18.31 3.22
C LEU A 663 37.14 -18.78 2.66
N PRO A 664 36.23 -19.28 3.50
CA PRO A 664 34.89 -19.67 3.05
C PRO A 664 34.18 -18.44 2.50
N ALA A 665 33.41 -18.62 1.42
CA ALA A 665 32.67 -17.53 0.76
C ALA A 665 33.52 -16.27 0.38
N ALA A 666 34.84 -16.41 0.29
CA ALA A 666 35.70 -15.43 -0.37
C ALA A 666 35.62 -15.56 -1.91
N ASN A 667 36.26 -14.65 -2.62
CA ASN A 667 36.28 -14.60 -4.09
C ASN A 667 34.87 -14.49 -4.70
N LYS A 668 34.02 -13.67 -4.06
CA LYS A 668 32.65 -13.33 -4.44
C LYS A 668 32.51 -11.94 -5.05
N ALA A 669 31.38 -11.70 -5.70
CA ALA A 669 31.06 -10.43 -6.34
C ALA A 669 30.78 -9.27 -5.36
N TYR A 670 30.15 -9.57 -4.22
CA TYR A 670 29.64 -8.58 -3.26
C TYR A 670 30.00 -8.94 -1.83
N TYR A 671 30.28 -7.93 -0.99
CA TYR A 671 30.66 -8.11 0.42
C TYR A 671 29.94 -7.14 1.34
N ARG A 672 29.64 -7.60 2.57
CA ARG A 672 29.08 -6.78 3.65
C ARG A 672 29.83 -7.02 4.96
N VAL A 673 29.72 -6.05 5.86
CA VAL A 673 30.34 -6.12 7.19
C VAL A 673 29.29 -5.83 8.26
N VAL A 674 29.33 -6.60 9.35
CA VAL A 674 28.53 -6.40 10.56
C VAL A 674 29.47 -6.09 11.72
N ALA A 675 29.18 -5.05 12.49
CA ALA A 675 29.94 -4.67 13.67
C ALA A 675 29.50 -5.49 14.90
N VAL A 676 30.43 -5.79 15.79
CA VAL A 676 30.21 -6.52 17.05
C VAL A 676 30.79 -5.72 18.21
N ASP A 677 30.00 -5.44 19.24
CA ASP A 677 30.46 -4.73 20.45
C ASP A 677 31.06 -5.69 21.49
N ALA A 678 31.58 -5.13 22.60
CA ALA A 678 32.21 -5.89 23.67
C ALA A 678 31.26 -6.86 24.39
N GLN A 679 29.95 -6.70 24.23
CA GLN A 679 28.91 -7.56 24.79
C GLN A 679 28.49 -8.66 23.80
N GLY A 680 29.04 -8.67 22.59
CA GLY A 680 28.67 -9.60 21.53
C GLY A 680 27.42 -9.19 20.75
N ASN A 681 26.88 -7.98 20.98
CA ASN A 681 25.75 -7.47 20.22
C ASN A 681 26.19 -7.13 18.80
N ARG A 682 25.37 -7.50 17.82
CA ARG A 682 25.60 -7.24 16.41
C ARG A 682 24.85 -5.99 15.95
N SER A 683 25.46 -5.24 15.05
CA SER A 683 24.76 -4.21 14.27
C SER A 683 23.89 -4.84 13.18
N GLY A 684 23.15 -4.02 12.42
CA GLY A 684 22.71 -4.40 11.08
C GLY A 684 23.90 -4.51 10.11
N PRO A 685 23.72 -5.12 8.93
CA PRO A 685 24.78 -5.17 7.92
C PRO A 685 25.01 -3.79 7.31
N SER A 686 26.25 -3.54 6.92
CA SER A 686 26.63 -2.37 6.13
C SER A 686 25.94 -2.35 4.76
N ASP A 687 26.08 -1.22 4.08
CA ASP A 687 25.99 -1.22 2.62
C ASP A 687 26.99 -2.21 2.01
N TYR A 688 26.70 -2.74 0.83
CA TYR A 688 27.58 -3.73 0.19
C TYR A 688 28.65 -3.06 -0.67
N ALA A 689 29.84 -3.65 -0.69
CA ALA A 689 30.89 -3.35 -1.66
C ALA A 689 30.85 -4.36 -2.81
N ALA A 690 30.96 -3.88 -4.04
CA ALA A 690 31.14 -4.72 -5.22
C ALA A 690 32.62 -4.78 -5.60
N VAL A 691 33.10 -5.94 -6.06
CA VAL A 691 34.45 -6.06 -6.64
C VAL A 691 34.43 -5.87 -8.15
N GLN A 692 35.61 -5.55 -8.71
CA GLN A 692 35.81 -5.63 -10.16
C GLN A 692 35.52 -7.06 -10.64
N ARG A 693 34.79 -7.17 -11.76
CA ARG A 693 34.46 -8.46 -12.39
C ARG A 693 34.75 -8.38 -13.89
N PRO A 694 35.24 -9.47 -14.51
CA PRO A 694 35.79 -10.67 -13.86
C PRO A 694 37.12 -10.35 -13.17
N PHE A 695 37.46 -11.17 -12.17
CA PHE A 695 38.78 -11.23 -11.55
C PHE A 695 39.20 -12.70 -11.41
N ILE A 696 40.32 -13.08 -12.02
CA ILE A 696 40.87 -14.44 -11.94
C ILE A 696 41.51 -14.65 -10.58
N TYR A 697 40.92 -15.52 -9.77
CA TYR A 697 41.32 -15.79 -8.38
C TYR A 697 41.90 -17.18 -8.16
N THR A 698 42.04 -18.02 -9.18
CA THR A 698 42.66 -19.34 -9.04
C THR A 698 44.17 -19.26 -9.23
N ALA A 699 44.92 -20.00 -8.41
CA ALA A 699 46.37 -20.15 -8.59
C ALA A 699 46.66 -21.10 -9.77
N PRO A 700 47.55 -20.73 -10.71
CA PRO A 700 47.86 -21.57 -11.85
C PRO A 700 48.64 -22.82 -11.46
N VAL A 701 48.37 -23.93 -12.14
CA VAL A 701 49.21 -25.14 -12.03
C VAL A 701 50.46 -24.91 -12.87
N VAL A 702 51.58 -24.57 -12.24
CA VAL A 702 52.82 -24.20 -12.95
C VAL A 702 53.73 -25.37 -13.30
N ARG A 703 53.29 -26.62 -13.05
CA ARG A 703 54.07 -27.83 -13.34
C ARG A 703 53.27 -28.82 -14.16
N ALA A 704 53.89 -29.35 -15.20
CA ALA A 704 53.36 -30.43 -16.03
C ALA A 704 54.44 -31.51 -16.26
N ARG A 705 54.07 -32.65 -16.84
CA ARG A 705 55.02 -33.70 -17.24
C ARG A 705 54.76 -34.14 -18.66
N ALA A 706 55.83 -34.37 -19.42
CA ALA A 706 55.75 -34.88 -20.78
C ALA A 706 54.97 -36.21 -20.80
N GLY A 707 53.96 -36.31 -21.66
CA GLY A 707 53.11 -37.49 -21.80
C GLY A 707 51.97 -37.63 -20.77
N GLU A 708 51.86 -36.75 -19.77
CA GLU A 708 50.75 -36.72 -18.81
C GLU A 708 49.73 -35.61 -19.16
N GLU A 709 48.45 -35.81 -18.85
CA GLU A 709 47.43 -34.76 -19.03
C GLU A 709 47.61 -33.65 -17.99
N TYR A 710 47.89 -32.44 -18.47
CA TYR A 710 47.82 -31.21 -17.70
C TYR A 710 46.37 -30.74 -17.57
N ARG A 711 45.95 -30.34 -16.37
CA ARG A 711 44.63 -29.76 -16.11
C ARG A 711 44.74 -28.60 -15.11
N TYR A 712 44.14 -27.46 -15.44
CA TYR A 712 44.01 -26.30 -14.55
C TYR A 712 42.64 -25.67 -14.75
N GLN A 713 41.87 -25.55 -13.67
CA GLN A 713 40.57 -24.90 -13.68
C GLN A 713 40.77 -23.42 -13.39
N VAL A 714 40.63 -22.58 -14.41
CA VAL A 714 40.62 -21.12 -14.22
C VAL A 714 39.24 -20.73 -13.68
N CYS A 715 39.18 -19.98 -12.58
CA CYS A 715 37.93 -19.41 -12.10
C CYS A 715 38.06 -17.89 -11.94
N ALA A 716 36.98 -17.19 -12.28
CA ALA A 716 36.86 -15.77 -12.09
C ALA A 716 35.58 -15.39 -11.33
N THR A 717 35.63 -14.26 -10.63
CA THR A 717 34.44 -13.70 -9.97
C THR A 717 33.36 -13.36 -10.98
N ARG A 718 32.10 -13.60 -10.61
CA ARG A 718 30.92 -13.27 -11.41
C ARG A 718 29.74 -12.93 -10.51
N SER A 719 28.84 -12.08 -10.96
CA SER A 719 27.56 -11.79 -10.33
C SER A 719 26.50 -12.80 -10.78
N LEU A 720 25.68 -13.28 -9.86
CA LEU A 720 24.40 -13.94 -10.20
C LEU A 720 23.32 -12.90 -10.56
N GLY A 721 23.55 -11.64 -10.24
CA GLY A 721 22.52 -10.59 -10.28
C GLY A 721 21.57 -10.76 -9.10
N ASP A 722 20.34 -10.32 -9.31
CA ASP A 722 19.24 -10.32 -8.37
C ASP A 722 17.98 -10.88 -9.05
N LEU A 723 17.02 -11.32 -8.24
CA LEU A 723 15.72 -11.75 -8.75
C LEU A 723 14.97 -10.53 -9.29
N ARG A 724 14.57 -10.52 -10.56
CA ARG A 724 13.81 -9.41 -11.15
C ARG A 724 12.61 -9.91 -11.93
N ASP A 725 11.53 -9.13 -11.94
CA ASP A 725 10.40 -9.34 -12.84
C ASP A 725 10.69 -8.75 -14.22
N ARG A 726 10.35 -9.52 -15.25
CA ARG A 726 10.32 -9.11 -16.66
C ARG A 726 9.03 -9.60 -17.31
N MET A 727 8.60 -8.95 -18.38
CA MET A 727 7.47 -9.40 -19.19
C MET A 727 7.95 -10.44 -20.20
N VAL A 728 7.51 -11.69 -20.03
CA VAL A 728 7.80 -12.81 -20.94
C VAL A 728 6.48 -13.30 -21.51
N ASP A 729 6.35 -13.28 -22.84
CA ASP A 729 5.12 -13.70 -23.55
C ASP A 729 3.84 -13.04 -23.01
N GLY A 730 3.94 -11.77 -22.59
CA GLY A 730 2.83 -10.99 -22.04
C GLY A 730 2.50 -11.27 -20.58
N SER A 731 3.31 -12.05 -19.86
CA SER A 731 3.13 -12.35 -18.43
C SER A 731 4.33 -11.91 -17.58
N PRO A 732 4.12 -11.32 -16.39
CA PRO A 732 5.20 -11.06 -15.45
C PRO A 732 5.87 -12.38 -15.03
N THR A 733 7.19 -12.44 -15.14
CA THR A 733 8.00 -13.61 -14.80
C THR A 733 9.22 -13.18 -14.00
N ALA A 734 9.31 -13.66 -12.75
CA ALA A 734 10.47 -13.46 -11.90
C ALA A 734 11.59 -14.44 -12.28
N SER A 735 12.83 -13.98 -12.42
CA SER A 735 14.02 -14.84 -12.61
C SER A 735 15.30 -14.06 -12.29
N PHE A 736 16.42 -14.77 -12.09
CA PHE A 736 17.76 -14.20 -12.19
C PHE A 736 18.12 -14.10 -13.67
N TRP A 737 17.90 -12.91 -14.23
CA TRP A 737 18.11 -12.68 -15.66
C TRP A 737 19.54 -12.30 -16.01
N ASP A 738 20.26 -11.72 -15.06
CA ASP A 738 21.56 -11.07 -15.27
C ASP A 738 22.71 -11.91 -14.69
N VAL A 739 22.57 -13.25 -14.72
CA VAL A 739 23.64 -14.17 -14.33
C VAL A 739 24.81 -14.01 -15.30
N GLU A 740 25.92 -13.45 -14.81
CA GLU A 740 27.12 -13.20 -15.59
C GLU A 740 27.78 -14.53 -16.03
N ARG A 741 28.22 -14.60 -17.29
CA ARG A 741 28.88 -15.78 -17.88
C ARG A 741 30.31 -15.42 -18.30
N PRO A 742 31.32 -15.71 -17.47
CA PRO A 742 32.71 -15.50 -17.85
C PRO A 742 33.10 -16.34 -19.06
N LEU A 743 33.71 -15.71 -20.06
CA LEU A 743 34.27 -16.35 -21.25
C LEU A 743 35.79 -16.37 -21.12
N TYR A 744 36.37 -17.56 -21.28
CA TYR A 744 37.79 -17.81 -21.05
C TYR A 744 38.52 -17.99 -22.39
N THR A 745 39.63 -17.29 -22.59
CA THR A 745 40.43 -17.37 -23.82
C THR A 745 41.90 -17.62 -23.49
N LEU A 746 42.52 -18.55 -24.21
CA LEU A 746 43.96 -18.76 -24.20
C LEU A 746 44.58 -17.74 -25.16
N ALA A 747 44.98 -16.60 -24.61
CA ALA A 747 45.58 -15.51 -25.38
C ALA A 747 47.02 -15.83 -25.82
N GLU A 748 47.72 -16.66 -25.05
CA GLU A 748 49.08 -17.13 -25.31
C GLU A 748 49.24 -18.53 -24.70
N GLY A 749 49.84 -19.46 -25.43
CA GLY A 749 50.09 -20.81 -24.95
C GLY A 749 50.68 -21.73 -26.02
N PRO A 750 51.24 -22.89 -25.61
CA PRO A 750 51.84 -23.85 -26.53
C PRO A 750 50.75 -24.64 -27.29
N ALA A 751 51.09 -25.21 -28.44
CA ALA A 751 50.14 -25.89 -29.31
C ALA A 751 49.42 -27.10 -28.67
N TRP A 752 50.01 -27.71 -27.64
CA TRP A 752 49.41 -28.83 -26.91
C TRP A 752 48.35 -28.40 -25.89
N LEU A 753 48.23 -27.10 -25.60
CA LEU A 753 47.35 -26.54 -24.58
C LEU A 753 46.12 -25.90 -25.22
N ARG A 754 44.95 -26.14 -24.62
CA ARG A 754 43.67 -25.54 -25.01
C ARG A 754 42.88 -25.15 -23.77
N ILE A 755 42.01 -24.16 -23.90
CA ILE A 755 41.05 -23.79 -22.86
C ILE A 755 39.64 -24.03 -23.36
N ASP A 756 38.78 -24.57 -22.49
CA ASP A 756 37.35 -24.58 -22.72
C ASP A 756 36.78 -23.20 -22.39
N GLU A 757 36.16 -22.56 -23.38
CA GLU A 757 35.73 -21.16 -23.29
C GLU A 757 34.65 -20.91 -22.23
N ALA A 758 33.76 -21.88 -21.99
CA ALA A 758 32.62 -21.70 -21.09
C ALA A 758 32.96 -22.08 -19.64
N THR A 759 33.80 -23.10 -19.46
CA THR A 759 34.14 -23.63 -18.14
C THR A 759 35.44 -23.07 -17.60
N GLY A 760 36.37 -22.61 -18.44
CA GLY A 760 37.71 -22.18 -18.03
C GLY A 760 38.68 -23.34 -17.77
N LEU A 761 38.32 -24.58 -18.16
CA LEU A 761 39.21 -25.73 -18.02
C LEU A 761 40.34 -25.65 -19.05
N LEU A 762 41.54 -25.34 -18.57
CA LEU A 762 42.77 -25.42 -19.33
C LEU A 762 43.29 -26.87 -19.30
N SER A 763 43.45 -27.50 -20.46
CA SER A 763 43.89 -28.90 -20.57
C SER A 763 44.79 -29.17 -21.77
N GLY A 764 45.62 -30.20 -21.69
CA GLY A 764 46.54 -30.57 -22.77
C GLY A 764 47.57 -31.62 -22.36
N THR A 765 48.33 -32.18 -23.31
CA THR A 765 49.39 -33.14 -23.02
C THR A 765 50.69 -32.69 -23.70
N PRO A 766 51.69 -32.21 -22.94
CA PRO A 766 52.97 -31.84 -23.54
C PRO A 766 53.72 -33.07 -24.05
N ASP A 767 54.41 -32.92 -25.17
CA ASP A 767 55.16 -33.97 -25.85
C ASP A 767 56.63 -34.03 -25.43
N ALA A 768 57.17 -32.94 -24.88
CA ALA A 768 58.55 -32.84 -24.41
C ALA A 768 58.69 -31.94 -23.18
N ALA A 769 59.76 -32.16 -22.41
CA ALA A 769 60.16 -31.30 -21.30
C ALA A 769 60.61 -29.91 -21.80
N GLY A 770 60.36 -28.87 -21.00
CA GLY A 770 60.64 -27.48 -21.38
C GLY A 770 59.86 -26.48 -20.53
N THR A 771 59.76 -25.24 -21.02
CA THR A 771 58.94 -24.17 -20.41
C THR A 771 57.94 -23.65 -21.44
N ALA A 772 56.72 -23.32 -20.99
CA ALA A 772 55.71 -22.71 -21.84
C ALA A 772 55.07 -21.51 -21.13
N ASP A 773 55.17 -20.33 -21.74
CA ASP A 773 54.48 -19.14 -21.27
C ASP A 773 53.01 -19.20 -21.67
N VAL A 774 52.14 -18.84 -20.73
CA VAL A 774 50.69 -18.93 -20.85
C VAL A 774 50.07 -17.62 -20.42
N ALA A 775 49.11 -17.13 -21.21
CA ALA A 775 48.24 -16.02 -20.85
C ALA A 775 46.79 -16.44 -21.04
N VAL A 776 46.03 -16.42 -19.95
CA VAL A 776 44.58 -16.63 -19.96
C VAL A 776 43.89 -15.31 -19.72
N THR A 777 42.98 -14.94 -20.61
CA THR A 777 42.11 -13.78 -20.47
C THR A 777 40.70 -14.23 -20.20
N VAL A 778 40.02 -13.55 -19.27
CA VAL A 778 38.60 -13.75 -18.98
C VAL A 778 37.87 -12.44 -19.25
N THR A 779 36.75 -12.54 -19.94
CA THR A 779 35.86 -11.42 -20.21
C THR A 779 34.45 -11.74 -19.74
N ILE A 780 33.72 -10.72 -19.26
CA ILE A 780 32.29 -10.81 -19.04
C ILE A 780 31.63 -9.74 -19.89
N ASP A 781 30.70 -10.18 -20.73
CA ASP A 781 29.81 -9.33 -21.52
C ASP A 781 28.39 -9.51 -20.98
N GLN A 782 27.64 -8.42 -20.88
CA GLN A 782 26.26 -8.42 -20.39
C GLN A 782 25.33 -7.82 -21.44
N GLU A 783 24.15 -8.42 -21.57
CA GLU A 783 23.06 -7.84 -22.33
C GLU A 783 22.38 -6.73 -21.52
N VAL A 784 22.34 -5.52 -22.07
CA VAL A 784 21.64 -4.36 -21.52
C VAL A 784 20.41 -4.09 -22.37
N ARG A 785 19.25 -4.09 -21.72
CA ARG A 785 17.96 -3.80 -22.35
C ARG A 785 17.62 -2.32 -22.18
N GLU A 786 17.29 -1.67 -23.27
CA GLU A 786 16.75 -0.31 -23.29
C GLU A 786 15.23 -0.40 -23.22
N LEU A 787 14.65 0.29 -22.25
CA LEU A 787 13.22 0.28 -22.00
C LEU A 787 12.57 1.57 -22.48
N ASP A 788 11.31 1.46 -22.90
CA ASP A 788 10.43 2.60 -23.01
C ASP A 788 10.11 3.15 -21.61
N LEU A 789 10.69 4.31 -21.30
CA LEU A 789 10.59 4.90 -19.97
C LEU A 789 9.20 5.48 -19.65
N ASP A 790 8.41 5.84 -20.66
CA ASP A 790 7.04 6.30 -20.46
C ASP A 790 6.16 5.14 -20.01
N LEU A 791 6.30 3.97 -20.64
CA LEU A 791 5.60 2.74 -20.24
C LEU A 791 6.14 2.16 -18.93
N ALA A 792 7.47 2.19 -18.71
CA ALA A 792 8.09 1.74 -17.47
C ALA A 792 7.61 2.59 -16.28
N GLY A 793 7.32 3.88 -16.50
CA GLY A 793 6.62 4.74 -15.54
C GLY A 793 5.33 4.15 -14.98
N TRP A 794 4.63 3.32 -15.77
CA TRP A 794 3.39 2.63 -15.42
C TRP A 794 3.59 1.16 -15.05
N GLY A 795 4.82 0.76 -14.71
CA GLY A 795 5.16 -0.63 -14.40
C GLY A 795 5.11 -1.56 -15.61
N GLN A 796 5.00 -1.03 -16.83
CA GLN A 796 4.91 -1.83 -18.05
C GLN A 796 6.28 -1.94 -18.71
N GLU A 797 6.66 -3.16 -19.07
CA GLU A 797 7.92 -3.38 -19.77
C GLU A 797 7.71 -3.41 -21.29
N ARG A 798 8.39 -2.50 -22.00
CA ARG A 798 8.58 -2.58 -23.45
C ARG A 798 10.05 -2.33 -23.77
N VAL A 799 10.69 -3.32 -24.38
CA VAL A 799 12.09 -3.21 -24.84
C VAL A 799 12.12 -2.47 -26.18
N THR A 800 12.87 -1.39 -26.25
CA THR A 800 13.08 -0.60 -27.48
C THR A 800 14.38 -0.97 -28.19
N GLY A 801 15.33 -1.54 -27.44
CA GLY A 801 16.62 -1.94 -27.96
C GLY A 801 17.34 -2.87 -27.00
N THR A 802 18.31 -3.59 -27.54
CA THR A 802 19.20 -4.45 -26.76
C THR A 802 20.61 -4.22 -27.24
N ARG A 803 21.55 -4.07 -26.32
CA ARG A 803 22.98 -3.96 -26.63
C ARG A 803 23.80 -4.86 -25.72
N VAL A 804 25.01 -5.19 -26.15
CA VAL A 804 25.97 -5.94 -25.33
C VAL A 804 27.04 -4.98 -24.84
N GLU A 805 27.28 -4.98 -23.54
CA GLU A 805 28.30 -4.17 -22.90
C GLU A 805 29.35 -5.06 -22.21
N ARG A 806 30.62 -4.67 -22.34
CA ARG A 806 31.72 -5.30 -21.62
C ARG A 806 31.67 -4.88 -20.16
N VAL A 807 31.32 -5.81 -19.27
CA VAL A 807 31.41 -5.62 -17.82
C VAL A 807 32.86 -5.44 -17.40
N GLY A 808 33.75 -6.28 -17.93
CA GLY A 808 35.18 -6.16 -17.69
C GLY A 808 36.01 -7.28 -18.29
N SER A 809 37.33 -7.17 -18.10
CA SER A 809 38.31 -8.18 -18.51
C SER A 809 39.42 -8.28 -17.46
N ASP A 810 39.97 -9.48 -17.30
CA ASP A 810 41.19 -9.71 -16.51
C ASP A 810 42.08 -10.74 -17.23
N THR A 811 43.39 -10.64 -17.04
CA THR A 811 44.38 -11.51 -17.67
C THR A 811 45.36 -12.01 -16.62
N GLN A 812 45.53 -13.33 -16.58
CA GLN A 812 46.53 -14.02 -15.77
C GLN A 812 47.64 -14.56 -16.67
N ARG A 813 48.89 -14.22 -16.35
CA ARG A 813 50.09 -14.71 -17.04
C ARG A 813 50.90 -15.59 -16.10
N PHE A 814 51.38 -16.72 -16.60
CA PHE A 814 52.22 -17.66 -15.85
C PHE A 814 53.03 -18.55 -16.79
N THR A 815 54.06 -19.20 -16.26
CA THR A 815 54.90 -20.14 -17.01
C THR A 815 54.67 -21.55 -16.48
N ILE A 816 54.48 -22.51 -17.38
CA ILE A 816 54.41 -23.94 -17.05
C ILE A 816 55.79 -24.56 -17.24
N GLU A 817 56.34 -25.16 -16.19
CA GLU A 817 57.51 -26.00 -16.25
C GLU A 817 57.11 -27.44 -16.56
N VAL A 818 57.53 -27.95 -17.71
CA VAL A 818 57.26 -29.33 -18.15
C VAL A 818 58.47 -30.21 -17.78
N GLY A 819 58.26 -31.09 -16.80
CA GLY A 819 59.21 -32.15 -16.45
C GLY A 819 59.20 -33.31 -17.44
N LYS A 820 60.20 -34.19 -17.31
CA LYS A 820 60.23 -35.47 -18.04
C LYS A 820 59.15 -36.44 -17.57
#